data_AF-A0A182F8C9-F1
#
_entry.id   AF-A0A182F8C9-F1
#
_cell.length_a   1.000
_cell.length_b   1.000
_cell.length_c   1.000
_cell.angle_alpha   90.00
_cell.angle_beta   90.00
_cell.angle_gamma   90.00
#
_symmetry.space_group_name_H-M   'P 1'
#
loop_
_entity.id
_entity.type
_entity.pdbx_description
1 polymer ?
#
loop_
_entity_poly.entity_id
_entity_poly.type
_entity_poly.pdbx_seq_one_letter_code
_entity_poly.pdbx_strand_id
1 'polypeptide(L)'
;MADERNFRSTYYEKVGCRGVEERKSLEILLKEKPLNLTKLTQFCIRFTVPKIHRTVLWNSLLGVTPVYDKSREYVMEQRVAVYNDLLKALKTMRVVDENTPTARVLYAMWLLEKRQLYLGRDITQESYFCSITNVLLEIFDNDIETYWMAKSLYDYSEEVRLEMGKLSDLTYTILEKTDGGLYIHLKSCDMLTALPLTDWYRSFFAGVLSEPALIRIWDKICGGAIKIVVFVMIELLRFLRRRVLQCVNQEGLFECIHSDRQAWSEKNLQKEDPRIGGKEMSIQLGKLCSRIIEQHFGEVVRTVADDLFASIAKPLGHIIRSTGLTKPEVCKSLAILLKFGLATFALNKAQTGYEYQLLQDRVLMILRYPRYVHLIQTKYGHESAALMEELIRAGSQTASYIILKSFANIDAKDRNTLAMLREKFGALAQDRYIIRAPNLRSRDGELTELAYDDANLFCVPELELRDLNELHEGKSTQVPDEGINWLVNVEQFHLDFRDGIVTGAVERMIDANAGECMKYLLELMFERTKPWEAVSNPIALVDLRQRCEKKSQNVEMLRFLDQYMTVLESNEFISKYDNKGGGQFMVNAKKIFEQLTWSCIENIIVEKYGSKAARIFRVIRMKRFIEQEEIQKEAMVPAKEAKQLTYKLMEENFLLIQTIRKPGGGSAGAPKSFFLFYVNQRQIVSMLLESCYKALYNSITRSTHDKAVNKRLIEKSQRLDSIVETMKERGESEAYINEILETLTPPEQEILKKVKLRVKSLYSAEIGIDETIFILKLNQEYQMK
;
A
#
# COMPACT_ATOMS: atom_id res chain seq x y z
N MET A 1 21.62 25.64 -5.16
CA MET A 1 21.86 24.99 -6.46
C MET A 1 21.37 23.57 -6.33
N ALA A 2 20.25 23.28 -6.98
CA ALA A 2 19.42 22.11 -6.70
C ALA A 2 19.82 20.94 -7.60
N ASP A 3 20.29 19.88 -6.95
CA ASP A 3 20.11 18.46 -7.22
C ASP A 3 19.37 18.09 -8.53
N GLU A 4 20.11 18.03 -9.63
CA GLU A 4 19.70 17.34 -10.85
C GLU A 4 19.65 15.83 -10.58
N ARG A 5 18.48 15.33 -10.17
CA ARG A 5 18.25 13.88 -10.15
C ARG A 5 18.43 13.32 -11.55
N ASN A 6 19.51 12.56 -11.70
CA ASN A 6 20.02 11.98 -12.94
C ASN A 6 18.91 11.27 -13.74
N PHE A 7 18.46 11.85 -14.85
CA PHE A 7 17.52 11.27 -15.84
C PHE A 7 17.86 9.82 -16.25
N ARG A 8 19.15 9.47 -16.19
CA ARG A 8 19.66 8.12 -16.47
C ARG A 8 19.24 7.08 -15.41
N SER A 9 19.02 7.48 -14.15
CA SER A 9 18.60 6.60 -13.05
C SER A 9 17.27 5.93 -13.37
N THR A 10 16.31 6.77 -13.72
CA THR A 10 14.92 6.39 -13.97
C THR A 10 14.82 5.59 -15.27
N TYR A 11 15.69 5.88 -16.24
CA TYR A 11 15.75 5.11 -17.48
C TYR A 11 16.28 3.69 -17.25
N TYR A 12 17.38 3.52 -16.51
CA TYR A 12 17.97 2.18 -16.26
C TYR A 12 17.12 1.31 -15.33
N GLU A 13 16.44 1.89 -14.34
CA GLU A 13 15.41 1.20 -13.56
C GLU A 13 14.24 0.74 -14.43
N LYS A 14 13.76 1.60 -15.35
CA LYS A 14 12.62 1.31 -16.24
C LYS A 14 12.91 0.21 -17.27
N VAL A 15 14.15 0.05 -17.74
CA VAL A 15 14.54 -1.02 -18.69
C VAL A 15 14.96 -2.33 -18.01
N GLY A 16 14.79 -2.47 -16.69
CA GLY A 16 15.12 -3.70 -15.96
C GLY A 16 16.62 -3.87 -15.65
N CYS A 17 17.44 -2.84 -15.86
CA CYS A 17 18.84 -2.80 -15.47
C CYS A 17 18.98 -2.26 -14.03
N ARG A 18 18.43 -2.98 -13.05
CA ARG A 18 18.66 -2.67 -11.63
C ARG A 18 20.15 -2.89 -11.32
N GLY A 19 20.83 -1.84 -10.82
CA GLY A 19 22.25 -1.91 -10.42
C GLY A 19 23.20 -0.87 -11.02
N VAL A 20 22.78 -0.05 -12.00
CA VAL A 20 23.67 0.94 -12.63
C VAL A 20 24.02 2.11 -11.69
N GLU A 21 23.06 2.58 -10.88
CA GLU A 21 23.32 3.63 -9.88
C GLU A 21 23.95 3.09 -8.60
N GLU A 22 23.59 1.87 -8.20
CA GLU A 22 24.20 1.18 -7.05
C GLU A 22 25.70 0.96 -7.30
N ARG A 23 26.07 0.58 -8.53
CA ARG A 23 27.47 0.48 -8.97
C ARG A 23 28.19 1.82 -8.90
N LYS A 24 27.56 2.91 -9.38
CA LYS A 24 28.16 4.26 -9.28
C LYS A 24 28.31 4.73 -7.84
N SER A 25 27.31 4.45 -7.00
CA SER A 25 27.32 4.79 -5.58
C SER A 25 28.44 4.03 -4.84
N LEU A 26 28.59 2.74 -5.14
CA LEU A 26 29.70 1.93 -4.63
C LEU A 26 31.06 2.43 -5.15
N GLU A 27 31.16 2.82 -6.42
CA GLU A 27 32.39 3.40 -6.98
C GLU A 27 32.74 4.76 -6.35
N ILE A 28 31.76 5.55 -5.91
CA ILE A 28 32.00 6.78 -5.14
C ILE A 28 32.51 6.43 -3.74
N LEU A 29 31.88 5.46 -3.05
CA LEU A 29 32.30 5.03 -1.71
C LEU A 29 33.70 4.40 -1.72
N LEU A 30 34.05 3.64 -2.76
CA LEU A 30 35.38 3.05 -2.92
C LEU A 30 36.46 4.10 -3.29
N LYS A 31 36.07 5.30 -3.71
CA LYS A 31 36.99 6.42 -3.97
C LYS A 31 37.24 7.30 -2.73
N GLU A 32 36.45 7.16 -1.65
CA GLU A 32 36.70 7.86 -0.39
C GLU A 32 38.02 7.33 0.25
N LYS A 33 38.95 8.23 0.58
CA LYS A 33 40.21 7.88 1.29
C LYS A 33 40.30 8.69 2.58
N PRO A 34 40.29 8.06 3.78
CA PRO A 34 40.21 6.62 4.06
C PRO A 34 38.83 6.00 3.75
N LEU A 35 38.80 4.69 3.48
CA LEU A 35 37.54 3.97 3.23
C LEU A 35 36.64 3.98 4.48
N ASN A 36 35.37 4.38 4.31
CA ASN A 36 34.41 4.38 5.41
C ASN A 36 33.71 3.01 5.51
N LEU A 37 34.24 2.14 6.38
CA LEU A 37 33.69 0.80 6.60
C LEU A 37 32.21 0.81 7.01
N THR A 38 31.76 1.78 7.81
CA THR A 38 30.36 1.90 8.25
C THR A 38 29.39 2.17 7.10
N LYS A 39 29.79 3.01 6.13
CA LYS A 39 28.98 3.24 4.93
C LYS A 39 28.96 2.02 4.02
N LEU A 40 30.10 1.31 3.90
CA LEU A 40 30.21 0.09 3.10
C LEU A 40 29.41 -1.07 3.69
N THR A 41 29.38 -1.24 5.02
CA THR A 41 28.53 -2.24 5.69
C THR A 41 27.05 -1.93 5.49
N GLN A 42 26.63 -0.68 5.68
CA GLN A 42 25.24 -0.25 5.42
C GLN A 42 24.84 -0.49 3.95
N PHE A 43 25.75 -0.23 3.00
CA PHE A 43 25.51 -0.52 1.59
C PHE A 43 25.33 -2.02 1.35
N CYS A 44 26.19 -2.86 1.92
CA CYS A 44 26.10 -4.32 1.79
C CYS A 44 24.81 -4.86 2.38
N ILE A 45 24.37 -4.38 3.55
CA ILE A 45 23.09 -4.80 4.18
C ILE A 45 21.90 -4.43 3.28
N ARG A 46 21.95 -3.30 2.57
CA ARG A 46 20.82 -2.80 1.78
C ARG A 46 20.78 -3.31 0.33
N PHE A 47 21.91 -3.48 -0.34
CA PHE A 47 22.00 -3.78 -1.78
C PHE A 47 22.80 -5.06 -2.08
N THR A 48 22.68 -5.62 -3.28
CA THR A 48 23.51 -6.75 -3.75
C THR A 48 24.77 -6.25 -4.42
N VAL A 49 25.91 -6.90 -4.19
CA VAL A 49 27.20 -6.37 -4.66
C VAL A 49 27.45 -6.75 -6.13
N PRO A 50 27.92 -5.84 -7.00
CA PRO A 50 28.35 -6.21 -8.35
C PRO A 50 29.59 -7.12 -8.36
N LYS A 51 29.66 -8.10 -9.28
CA LYS A 51 30.77 -9.08 -9.35
C LYS A 51 32.16 -8.44 -9.43
N ILE A 52 32.29 -7.34 -10.16
CA ILE A 52 33.58 -6.65 -10.40
C ILE A 52 34.17 -6.05 -9.12
N HIS A 53 33.32 -5.52 -8.24
CA HIS A 53 33.76 -4.83 -7.02
C HIS A 53 33.75 -5.74 -5.79
N ARG A 54 33.29 -6.99 -5.93
CA ARG A 54 33.11 -7.92 -4.82
C ARG A 54 34.41 -8.25 -4.11
N THR A 55 35.46 -8.59 -4.85
CA THR A 55 36.76 -8.95 -4.27
C THR A 55 37.33 -7.81 -3.43
N VAL A 56 37.32 -6.59 -3.95
CA VAL A 56 37.82 -5.40 -3.24
C VAL A 56 36.98 -5.11 -2.00
N LEU A 57 35.66 -5.23 -2.11
CA LEU A 57 34.73 -4.94 -1.03
C LEU A 57 34.83 -5.97 0.10
N TRP A 58 34.84 -7.26 -0.22
CA TRP A 58 34.95 -8.33 0.77
C TRP A 58 36.31 -8.31 1.45
N ASN A 59 37.40 -8.10 0.71
CA ASN A 59 38.73 -7.94 1.31
C ASN A 59 38.79 -6.75 2.29
N SER A 60 38.07 -5.65 1.98
CA SER A 60 38.01 -4.48 2.88
C SER A 60 37.15 -4.73 4.11
N LEU A 61 35.99 -5.38 3.96
CA LEU A 61 35.06 -5.66 5.05
C LEU A 61 35.53 -6.76 6.00
N LEU A 62 36.14 -7.82 5.46
CA LEU A 62 36.70 -8.95 6.21
C LEU A 62 38.07 -8.63 6.83
N GLY A 63 38.55 -7.39 6.70
CA GLY A 63 39.83 -6.95 7.26
C GLY A 63 41.07 -7.56 6.59
N VAL A 64 40.94 -8.10 5.39
CA VAL A 64 42.07 -8.65 4.60
C VAL A 64 42.95 -7.50 4.11
N THR A 65 42.35 -6.46 3.55
CA THR A 65 43.03 -5.23 3.11
C THR A 65 42.80 -4.09 4.09
N PRO A 66 43.83 -3.31 4.46
CA PRO A 66 43.69 -2.18 5.37
C PRO A 66 42.89 -1.03 4.73
N VAL A 67 42.30 -0.21 5.59
CA VAL A 67 41.48 0.97 5.22
C VAL A 67 42.29 2.05 4.47
N TYR A 68 43.61 2.09 4.71
CA TYR A 68 44.53 3.05 4.11
C TYR A 68 45.23 2.45 2.88
N ASP A 69 45.05 3.11 1.74
CA ASP A 69 45.58 2.68 0.44
C ASP A 69 47.11 2.50 0.44
N LYS A 70 47.85 3.39 1.12
CA LYS A 70 49.32 3.34 1.24
C LYS A 70 49.84 2.10 1.97
N SER A 71 49.02 1.50 2.83
CA SER A 71 49.40 0.32 3.61
C SER A 71 49.00 -0.99 2.93
N ARG A 72 48.24 -0.93 1.83
CA ARG A 72 47.68 -2.11 1.18
C ARG A 72 48.74 -3.00 0.56
N GLU A 73 49.70 -2.40 -0.13
CA GLU A 73 50.80 -3.11 -0.79
C GLU A 73 51.67 -3.84 0.23
N TYR A 74 52.14 -3.12 1.26
CA TYR A 74 52.93 -3.70 2.35
C TYR A 74 52.22 -4.85 3.08
N VAL A 75 50.94 -4.69 3.43
CA VAL A 75 50.19 -5.76 4.11
C VAL A 75 49.99 -6.98 3.20
N MET A 76 49.80 -6.76 1.90
CA MET A 76 49.64 -7.86 0.96
C MET A 76 50.95 -8.63 0.79
N GLU A 77 52.11 -7.96 0.72
CA GLU A 77 53.42 -8.62 0.70
C GLU A 77 53.64 -9.52 1.93
N GLN A 78 53.30 -9.04 3.12
CA GLN A 78 53.40 -9.82 4.35
C GLN A 78 52.47 -11.04 4.34
N ARG A 79 51.23 -10.86 3.87
CA ARG A 79 50.25 -11.95 3.76
C ARG A 79 50.68 -13.02 2.74
N VAL A 80 51.31 -12.62 1.64
CA VAL A 80 51.89 -13.52 0.63
C VAL A 80 53.06 -14.30 1.23
N ALA A 81 53.94 -13.64 2.00
CA ALA A 81 55.05 -14.31 2.68
C ALA A 81 54.54 -15.39 3.66
N VAL A 82 53.56 -15.06 4.51
CA VAL A 82 52.95 -16.02 5.44
C VAL A 82 52.30 -17.18 4.72
N TYR A 83 51.57 -16.92 3.63
CA TYR A 83 50.95 -17.97 2.81
C TYR A 83 52.00 -18.94 2.26
N ASN A 84 53.08 -18.41 1.69
CA ASN A 84 54.16 -19.21 1.12
C ASN A 84 54.91 -20.02 2.19
N ASP A 85 55.14 -19.44 3.36
CA ASP A 85 55.80 -20.12 4.48
C ASP A 85 54.96 -21.28 5.01
N LEU A 86 53.65 -21.08 5.18
CA LEU A 86 52.71 -22.12 5.59
C LEU A 86 52.63 -23.25 4.55
N LEU A 87 52.54 -22.91 3.26
CA LEU A 87 52.49 -23.90 2.18
C LEU A 87 53.81 -24.70 2.11
N LYS A 88 54.95 -24.04 2.26
CA LYS A 88 56.27 -24.67 2.29
C LYS A 88 56.43 -25.59 3.50
N ALA A 89 55.95 -25.17 4.68
CA ALA A 89 55.98 -25.98 5.88
C ALA A 89 55.16 -27.27 5.71
N LEU A 90 53.94 -27.18 5.17
CA LEU A 90 53.09 -28.35 4.92
C LEU A 90 53.69 -29.34 3.91
N LYS A 91 54.28 -28.85 2.81
CA LYS A 91 55.01 -29.68 1.85
C LYS A 91 56.21 -30.37 2.49
N THR A 92 56.94 -29.66 3.34
CA THR A 92 58.10 -30.21 4.07
C THR A 92 57.68 -31.28 5.08
N MET A 93 56.53 -31.07 5.75
CA MET A 93 55.94 -32.05 6.67
C MET A 93 55.30 -33.25 5.96
N ARG A 94 55.24 -33.28 4.61
CA ARG A 94 54.57 -34.30 3.79
C ARG A 94 53.10 -34.53 4.14
N VAL A 95 52.45 -33.46 4.59
CA VAL A 95 51.03 -33.46 4.95
C VAL A 95 50.15 -33.22 3.73
N VAL A 96 50.72 -32.60 2.69
CA VAL A 96 50.04 -32.16 1.47
C VAL A 96 50.86 -32.57 0.27
N ASP A 97 50.22 -33.25 -0.69
CA ASP A 97 50.81 -33.65 -1.99
C ASP A 97 50.21 -32.84 -3.15
N GLU A 98 50.81 -32.92 -4.34
CA GLU A 98 50.32 -32.22 -5.56
C GLU A 98 48.91 -32.66 -6.00
N ASN A 99 48.43 -33.82 -5.54
CA ASN A 99 47.09 -34.36 -5.85
C ASN A 99 46.00 -33.93 -4.86
N THR A 100 46.34 -33.14 -3.84
CA THR A 100 45.36 -32.72 -2.83
C THR A 100 44.53 -31.53 -3.30
N PRO A 101 43.19 -31.52 -3.10
CA PRO A 101 42.35 -30.39 -3.49
C PRO A 101 42.75 -29.09 -2.78
N THR A 102 42.76 -27.97 -3.49
CA THR A 102 43.18 -26.65 -2.98
C THR A 102 42.46 -26.27 -1.68
N ALA A 103 41.16 -26.54 -1.56
CA ALA A 103 40.41 -26.28 -0.33
C ALA A 103 40.94 -27.03 0.91
N ARG A 104 41.43 -28.26 0.73
CA ARG A 104 42.04 -29.05 1.80
C ARG A 104 43.44 -28.57 2.14
N VAL A 105 44.20 -28.10 1.14
CA VAL A 105 45.48 -27.41 1.37
C VAL A 105 45.28 -26.19 2.26
N LEU A 106 44.31 -25.33 1.90
CA LEU A 106 43.96 -24.14 2.69
C LEU A 106 43.49 -24.49 4.11
N TYR A 107 42.73 -25.57 4.27
CA TYR A 107 42.33 -26.05 5.60
C TYR A 107 43.53 -26.52 6.45
N ALA A 108 44.46 -27.27 5.86
CA ALA A 108 45.69 -27.69 6.53
C ALA A 108 46.57 -26.48 6.91
N MET A 109 46.61 -25.43 6.08
CA MET A 109 47.31 -24.18 6.39
C MET A 109 46.71 -23.49 7.60
N TRP A 110 45.38 -23.39 7.67
CA TRP A 110 44.68 -22.81 8.81
C TRP A 110 44.94 -23.59 10.11
N LEU A 111 44.94 -24.93 10.05
CA LEU A 111 45.24 -25.80 11.19
C LEU A 111 46.67 -25.62 11.70
N LEU A 112 47.64 -25.48 10.80
CA LEU A 112 49.04 -25.23 11.15
C LEU A 112 49.19 -23.86 11.83
N GLU A 113 48.54 -22.83 11.29
CA GLU A 113 48.58 -21.48 11.84
C GLU A 113 47.98 -21.41 13.26
N LYS A 114 46.86 -22.10 13.51
CA LYS A 114 46.22 -22.17 14.83
C LYS A 114 46.90 -23.17 15.79
N ARG A 115 48.01 -23.81 15.38
CA ARG A 115 48.74 -24.83 16.14
C ARG A 115 47.89 -26.06 16.50
N GLN A 116 46.90 -26.39 15.68
CA GLN A 116 45.97 -27.51 15.86
C GLN A 116 46.29 -28.72 14.97
N LEU A 117 47.42 -28.67 14.26
CA LEU A 117 47.92 -29.78 13.44
C LEU A 117 48.87 -30.64 14.27
N TYR A 118 48.40 -31.82 14.69
CA TYR A 118 49.22 -32.85 15.35
C TYR A 118 49.35 -34.08 14.44
N LEU A 119 50.43 -34.84 14.63
CA LEU A 119 50.73 -36.04 13.84
C LEU A 119 49.58 -37.06 13.98
N GLY A 120 48.89 -37.37 12.89
CA GLY A 120 47.76 -38.32 12.87
C GLY A 120 46.36 -37.71 12.79
N ARG A 121 46.21 -36.37 12.74
CA ARG A 121 44.91 -35.75 12.44
C ARG A 121 44.57 -35.91 10.96
N ASP A 122 43.43 -36.52 10.67
CA ASP A 122 42.98 -36.75 9.30
C ASP A 122 42.46 -35.45 8.67
N ILE A 123 43.11 -35.01 7.60
CA ILE A 123 42.72 -33.82 6.82
C ILE A 123 41.58 -34.14 5.85
N THR A 124 41.26 -35.44 5.69
CA THR A 124 40.16 -35.88 4.83
C THR A 124 38.79 -35.76 5.48
N GLN A 125 38.70 -35.51 6.80
CA GLN A 125 37.44 -35.28 7.49
C GLN A 125 36.74 -34.02 6.98
N GLU A 126 35.44 -34.12 6.68
CA GLU A 126 34.66 -32.97 6.24
C GLU A 126 34.60 -31.89 7.33
N SER A 127 35.05 -30.69 6.96
CA SER A 127 35.09 -29.51 7.80
C SER A 127 34.22 -28.44 7.17
N TYR A 128 33.47 -27.67 7.98
CA TYR A 128 32.74 -26.50 7.49
C TYR A 128 33.67 -25.49 6.81
N PHE A 129 34.95 -25.43 7.21
CA PHE A 129 35.98 -24.64 6.53
C PHE A 129 36.16 -25.08 5.08
N CYS A 130 36.23 -26.39 4.81
CA CYS A 130 36.34 -26.93 3.46
C CYS A 130 35.09 -26.60 2.62
N SER A 131 33.90 -26.72 3.21
CA SER A 131 32.64 -26.38 2.53
C SER A 131 32.57 -24.91 2.13
N ILE A 132 32.97 -24.00 3.03
CA ILE A 132 33.04 -22.56 2.73
C ILE A 132 34.11 -22.28 1.67
N THR A 133 35.29 -22.91 1.81
CA THR A 133 36.44 -22.69 0.91
C THR A 133 36.16 -23.18 -0.51
N ASN A 134 35.47 -24.31 -0.68
CA ASN A 134 35.07 -24.81 -2.00
C ASN A 134 34.22 -23.78 -2.75
N VAL A 135 33.23 -23.18 -2.07
CA VAL A 135 32.38 -22.15 -2.66
C VAL A 135 33.17 -20.86 -2.94
N LEU A 136 34.13 -20.49 -2.09
CA LEU A 136 34.97 -19.31 -2.33
C LEU A 136 35.92 -19.49 -3.54
N LEU A 137 36.47 -20.69 -3.72
CA LEU A 137 37.32 -21.02 -4.88
C LEU A 137 36.55 -21.00 -6.20
N GLU A 138 35.23 -21.27 -6.18
CA GLU A 138 34.36 -21.12 -7.35
C GLU A 138 34.03 -19.64 -7.65
N ILE A 139 34.09 -18.76 -6.64
CA ILE A 139 33.74 -17.33 -6.76
C ILE A 139 34.95 -16.46 -7.11
N PHE A 140 36.13 -16.77 -6.56
CA PHE A 140 37.33 -15.94 -6.62
C PHE A 140 38.54 -16.69 -7.19
N ASP A 141 39.23 -16.06 -8.12
CA ASP A 141 40.36 -16.67 -8.86
C ASP A 141 41.71 -16.59 -8.11
N ASN A 142 41.81 -15.85 -6.99
CA ASN A 142 43.07 -15.63 -6.27
C ASN A 142 43.13 -16.44 -4.95
N ASP A 143 43.88 -17.54 -4.97
CA ASP A 143 44.03 -18.47 -3.84
C ASP A 143 44.51 -17.82 -2.54
N ILE A 144 45.36 -16.79 -2.63
CA ILE A 144 45.94 -16.12 -1.45
C ILE A 144 44.87 -15.28 -0.76
N GLU A 145 44.13 -14.46 -1.51
CA GLU A 145 43.02 -13.67 -0.97
C GLU A 145 41.90 -14.60 -0.47
N THR A 146 41.62 -15.67 -1.22
CA THR A 146 40.63 -16.70 -0.84
C THR A 146 40.97 -17.36 0.49
N TYR A 147 42.24 -17.67 0.79
CA TYR A 147 42.65 -18.20 2.10
C TYR A 147 42.29 -17.24 3.25
N TRP A 148 42.64 -15.96 3.10
CA TRP A 148 42.37 -14.96 4.14
C TRP A 148 40.88 -14.65 4.27
N MET A 149 40.12 -14.63 3.17
CA MET A 149 38.66 -14.51 3.20
C MET A 149 38.00 -15.72 3.87
N ALA A 150 38.43 -16.94 3.54
CA ALA A 150 37.93 -18.17 4.14
C ALA A 150 38.19 -18.19 5.65
N LYS A 151 39.37 -17.75 6.09
CA LYS A 151 39.71 -17.60 7.50
C LYS A 151 38.78 -16.63 8.23
N SER A 152 38.58 -15.42 7.70
CA SER A 152 37.68 -14.43 8.32
C SER A 152 36.23 -14.92 8.35
N LEU A 153 35.74 -15.56 7.28
CA LEU A 153 34.39 -16.14 7.24
C LEU A 153 34.24 -17.31 8.23
N TYR A 154 35.28 -18.11 8.42
CA TYR A 154 35.27 -19.18 9.41
C TYR A 154 35.30 -18.64 10.85
N ASP A 155 36.00 -17.54 11.11
CA ASP A 155 35.94 -16.87 12.42
C ASP A 155 34.49 -16.40 12.71
N TYR A 156 33.74 -15.90 11.73
CA TYR A 156 32.30 -15.64 11.88
C TYR A 156 31.46 -16.92 12.12
N SER A 157 31.84 -18.06 11.54
CA SER A 157 31.19 -19.34 11.81
C SER A 157 31.37 -19.78 13.27
N GLU A 158 32.53 -19.50 13.86
CA GLU A 158 32.78 -19.73 15.28
C GLU A 158 31.99 -18.76 16.19
N GLU A 159 31.78 -17.51 15.77
CA GLU A 159 30.86 -16.59 16.46
C GLU A 159 29.42 -17.10 16.43
N VAL A 160 28.96 -17.59 15.27
CA VAL A 160 27.65 -18.23 15.11
C VAL A 160 27.53 -19.43 16.05
N ARG A 161 28.58 -20.25 16.18
CA ARG A 161 28.62 -21.38 17.13
C ARG A 161 28.31 -20.94 18.56
N LEU A 162 28.85 -19.81 19.01
CA LEU A 162 28.62 -19.28 20.36
C LEU A 162 27.19 -18.77 20.55
N GLU A 163 26.57 -18.22 19.49
CA GLU A 163 25.21 -17.68 19.54
C GLU A 163 24.11 -18.69 19.16
N MET A 164 24.45 -19.94 18.86
CA MET A 164 23.51 -20.95 18.32
C MET A 164 22.23 -21.10 19.13
N GLY A 165 22.31 -21.13 20.47
CA GLY A 165 21.13 -21.29 21.31
C GLY A 165 20.13 -20.13 21.15
N LYS A 166 20.62 -18.90 21.01
CA LYS A 166 19.77 -17.72 20.76
C LYS A 166 19.19 -17.74 19.35
N LEU A 167 19.95 -18.22 18.37
CA LEU A 167 19.52 -18.29 16.97
C LEU A 167 18.45 -19.36 16.77
N SER A 168 18.58 -20.54 17.39
CA SER A 168 17.55 -21.59 17.32
C SER A 168 16.22 -21.12 17.91
N ASP A 169 16.26 -20.48 19.08
CA ASP A 169 15.06 -19.96 19.75
C ASP A 169 14.38 -18.86 18.93
N LEU A 170 15.19 -18.01 18.28
CA LEU A 170 14.72 -16.98 17.37
C LEU A 170 14.06 -17.60 16.12
N THR A 171 14.64 -18.66 15.56
CA THR A 171 14.06 -19.40 14.43
C THR A 171 12.68 -19.94 14.78
N TYR A 172 12.54 -20.57 15.95
CA TYR A 172 11.25 -21.11 16.39
C TYR A 172 10.21 -20.00 16.65
N THR A 173 10.61 -18.91 17.29
CA THR A 173 9.72 -17.76 17.58
C THR A 173 9.24 -17.07 16.30
N ILE A 174 10.13 -16.87 15.33
CA ILE A 174 9.75 -16.22 14.06
C ILE A 174 8.93 -17.19 13.20
N LEU A 175 9.22 -18.49 13.22
CA LEU A 175 8.42 -19.49 12.51
C LEU A 175 6.98 -19.55 13.05
N GLU A 176 6.80 -19.50 14.36
CA GLU A 176 5.48 -19.45 15.01
C GLU A 176 4.68 -18.20 14.59
N LYS A 177 5.33 -17.03 14.53
CA LYS A 177 4.69 -15.76 14.12
C LYS A 177 4.39 -15.68 12.62
N THR A 178 5.26 -16.25 11.79
CA THR A 178 5.13 -16.16 10.33
C THR A 178 4.23 -17.23 9.75
N ASP A 179 4.23 -18.43 10.34
CA ASP A 179 3.45 -19.56 9.86
C ASP A 179 3.16 -20.59 10.97
N GLY A 180 2.18 -20.26 11.83
CA GLY A 180 1.77 -21.12 12.94
C GLY A 180 1.31 -22.53 12.50
N GLY A 181 0.75 -22.67 11.29
CA GLY A 181 0.33 -23.99 10.79
C GLY A 181 1.51 -24.92 10.48
N LEU A 182 2.60 -24.37 9.93
CA LEU A 182 3.83 -25.14 9.67
C LEU A 182 4.55 -25.48 10.97
N TYR A 183 4.59 -24.52 11.91
CA TYR A 183 5.18 -24.73 13.23
C TYR A 183 4.46 -25.83 14.02
N ILE A 184 3.12 -25.83 14.03
CA ILE A 184 2.32 -26.87 14.71
C ILE A 184 2.58 -28.25 14.09
N HIS A 185 2.64 -28.36 12.76
CA HIS A 185 2.94 -29.62 12.05
C HIS A 185 4.34 -30.16 12.39
N LEU A 186 5.35 -29.29 12.31
CA LEU A 186 6.73 -29.67 12.63
C LEU A 186 6.92 -30.01 14.12
N LYS A 187 6.11 -29.43 15.00
CA LYS A 187 6.07 -29.75 16.44
C LYS A 187 5.33 -31.06 16.73
N SER A 188 4.23 -31.34 16.04
CA SER A 188 3.49 -32.59 16.20
C SER A 188 4.26 -33.81 15.68
N CYS A 189 5.16 -33.62 14.71
CA CYS A 189 5.99 -34.67 14.12
C CYS A 189 7.40 -34.78 14.74
N ASP A 190 7.70 -34.03 15.81
CA ASP A 190 9.03 -33.94 16.44
C ASP A 190 10.19 -33.72 15.44
N MET A 191 9.94 -32.86 14.45
CA MET A 191 10.89 -32.53 13.37
C MET A 191 11.67 -31.24 13.65
N LEU A 192 11.21 -30.40 14.60
CA LEU A 192 11.85 -29.13 14.93
C LEU A 192 13.25 -29.30 15.54
N THR A 193 13.44 -30.36 16.33
CA THR A 193 14.71 -30.72 16.99
C THR A 193 15.65 -31.49 16.05
N ALA A 194 15.10 -32.12 15.01
CA ALA A 194 15.83 -32.91 14.03
C ALA A 194 16.45 -32.09 12.88
N LEU A 195 16.10 -30.81 12.74
CA LEU A 195 16.71 -29.94 11.73
C LEU A 195 18.20 -29.70 12.05
N PRO A 196 19.13 -29.88 11.08
CA PRO A 196 20.56 -29.68 11.28
C PRO A 196 20.90 -28.18 11.23
N LEU A 197 20.25 -27.39 12.08
CA LEU A 197 20.43 -25.94 12.15
C LEU A 197 21.89 -25.59 12.48
N THR A 198 22.54 -26.44 13.27
CA THR A 198 23.96 -26.35 13.63
C THR A 198 24.86 -26.44 12.40
N ASP A 199 24.63 -27.40 11.52
CA ASP A 199 25.42 -27.57 10.30
C ASP A 199 25.16 -26.45 9.29
N TRP A 200 23.89 -26.09 9.08
CA TRP A 200 23.52 -25.07 8.09
C TRP A 200 23.93 -23.66 8.49
N TYR A 201 23.85 -23.31 9.76
CA TYR A 201 24.25 -21.97 10.21
C TYR A 201 25.77 -21.84 10.26
N ARG A 202 26.50 -22.89 10.63
CA ARG A 202 27.97 -22.89 10.61
C ARG A 202 28.55 -22.93 9.20
N SER A 203 27.90 -23.60 8.26
CA SER A 203 28.32 -23.60 6.86
C SER A 203 27.80 -22.39 6.06
N PHE A 204 27.00 -21.51 6.68
CA PHE A 204 26.26 -20.46 5.98
C PHE A 204 25.50 -20.98 4.73
N PHE A 205 24.91 -22.17 4.87
CA PHE A 205 24.25 -22.94 3.81
C PHE A 205 25.15 -23.38 2.64
N ALA A 206 26.47 -23.35 2.79
CA ALA A 206 27.41 -23.93 1.83
C ALA A 206 27.10 -25.43 1.64
N GLY A 207 26.94 -25.85 0.39
CA GLY A 207 26.53 -27.21 0.02
C GLY A 207 25.01 -27.43 -0.05
N VAL A 208 24.20 -26.54 0.53
CA VAL A 208 22.72 -26.64 0.55
C VAL A 208 22.07 -25.76 -0.51
N LEU A 209 22.50 -24.50 -0.60
CA LEU A 209 21.95 -23.53 -1.55
C LEU A 209 22.83 -23.41 -2.81
N SER A 210 22.23 -22.96 -3.92
CA SER A 210 22.96 -22.66 -5.16
C SER A 210 23.91 -21.47 -4.99
N GLU A 211 25.07 -21.50 -5.66
CA GLU A 211 26.12 -20.47 -5.58
C GLU A 211 25.60 -19.02 -5.81
N PRO A 212 24.74 -18.72 -6.82
CA PRO A 212 24.31 -17.33 -7.08
C PRO A 212 23.52 -16.73 -5.91
N ALA A 213 22.83 -17.56 -5.16
CA ALA A 213 22.05 -17.14 -4.02
C ALA A 213 22.88 -17.09 -2.73
N LEU A 214 23.84 -18.00 -2.57
CA LEU A 214 24.85 -17.93 -1.51
C LEU A 214 25.63 -16.61 -1.59
N ILE A 215 26.04 -16.20 -2.78
CA ILE A 215 26.75 -14.93 -2.98
C ILE A 215 25.96 -13.74 -2.40
N ARG A 216 24.64 -13.70 -2.62
CA ARG A 216 23.79 -12.60 -2.11
C ARG A 216 23.64 -12.65 -0.60
N ILE A 217 23.56 -13.84 -0.02
CA ILE A 217 23.48 -14.02 1.44
C ILE A 217 24.82 -13.64 2.07
N TRP A 218 25.93 -14.07 1.48
CA TRP A 218 27.28 -13.80 1.97
C TRP A 218 27.67 -12.33 1.82
N ASP A 219 27.15 -11.61 0.81
CA ASP A 219 27.25 -10.14 0.75
C ASP A 219 26.67 -9.48 2.02
N LYS A 220 25.57 -10.02 2.59
CA LYS A 220 24.96 -9.51 3.83
C LYS A 220 25.73 -9.93 5.09
N ILE A 221 26.23 -11.16 5.11
CA ILE A 221 27.04 -11.70 6.22
C ILE A 221 28.35 -10.91 6.34
N CYS A 222 29.03 -10.64 5.22
CA CYS A 222 30.22 -9.77 5.20
C CYS A 222 29.91 -8.33 5.66
N GLY A 223 28.66 -7.88 5.51
CA GLY A 223 28.17 -6.62 6.07
C GLY A 223 27.89 -6.64 7.58
N GLY A 224 28.08 -7.78 8.26
CA GLY A 224 27.86 -7.97 9.70
C GLY A 224 26.47 -8.49 10.09
N ALA A 225 25.61 -8.84 9.12
CA ALA A 225 24.24 -9.28 9.37
C ALA A 225 24.14 -10.80 9.61
N ILE A 226 24.78 -11.31 10.66
CA ILE A 226 24.85 -12.76 10.97
C ILE A 226 23.45 -13.39 11.15
N LYS A 227 22.50 -12.64 11.73
CA LYS A 227 21.11 -13.10 11.98
C LYS A 227 20.32 -13.40 10.70
N ILE A 228 20.83 -13.06 9.51
CA ILE A 228 20.14 -13.34 8.24
C ILE A 228 19.91 -14.84 8.02
N VAL A 229 20.76 -15.71 8.59
CA VAL A 229 20.63 -17.17 8.45
C VAL A 229 19.30 -17.71 8.96
N VAL A 230 18.73 -17.08 10.00
CA VAL A 230 17.42 -17.43 10.56
C VAL A 230 16.31 -17.12 9.57
N PHE A 231 16.36 -15.95 8.93
CA PHE A 231 15.35 -15.54 7.94
C PHE A 231 15.43 -16.37 6.67
N VAL A 232 16.65 -16.69 6.21
CA VAL A 232 16.86 -17.58 5.05
C VAL A 232 16.25 -18.96 5.32
N MET A 233 16.45 -19.49 6.53
CA MET A 233 15.88 -20.78 6.93
C MET A 233 14.34 -20.77 6.90
N ILE A 234 13.72 -19.71 7.42
CA ILE A 234 12.26 -19.58 7.45
C ILE A 234 11.69 -19.46 6.04
N GLU A 235 12.33 -18.66 5.18
CA GLU A 235 11.90 -18.53 3.79
C GLU A 235 12.10 -19.83 2.99
N LEU A 236 13.14 -20.61 3.30
CA LEU A 236 13.31 -21.94 2.73
C LEU A 236 12.17 -22.89 3.17
N LEU A 237 11.82 -22.90 4.46
CA LEU A 237 10.70 -23.70 4.96
C LEU A 237 9.35 -23.26 4.36
N ARG A 238 9.12 -21.95 4.20
CA ARG A 238 7.91 -21.41 3.56
C ARG A 238 7.83 -21.79 2.10
N PHE A 239 8.95 -21.73 1.37
CA PHE A 239 9.01 -22.17 -0.01
C PHE A 239 8.62 -23.66 -0.13
N LEU A 240 9.10 -24.49 0.80
CA LEU A 240 8.83 -25.92 0.83
C LEU A 240 7.51 -26.30 1.53
N ARG A 241 6.72 -25.33 2.02
CA ARG A 241 5.53 -25.53 2.87
C ARG A 241 4.63 -26.67 2.41
N ARG A 242 4.25 -26.71 1.13
CA ARG A 242 3.32 -27.74 0.61
C ARG A 242 3.87 -29.15 0.71
N ARG A 243 5.18 -29.32 0.53
CA ARG A 243 5.87 -30.61 0.60
C ARG A 243 6.17 -30.98 2.05
N VAL A 244 6.61 -30.02 2.86
CA VAL A 244 6.88 -30.22 4.30
C VAL A 244 5.61 -30.65 5.05
N LEU A 245 4.44 -30.11 4.70
CA LEU A 245 3.15 -30.55 5.27
C LEU A 245 2.73 -31.98 4.83
N GLN A 246 3.32 -32.52 3.76
CA GLN A 246 3.10 -33.90 3.29
C GLN A 246 4.10 -34.87 3.92
N CYS A 247 5.21 -34.38 4.48
CA CYS A 247 6.20 -35.20 5.15
C CYS A 247 5.70 -35.61 6.54
N VAL A 248 5.76 -36.91 6.82
CA VAL A 248 5.42 -37.51 8.12
C VAL A 248 6.67 -37.95 8.89
N ASN A 249 7.79 -38.21 8.19
CA ASN A 249 9.03 -38.76 8.75
C ASN A 249 10.24 -37.83 8.54
N GLN A 250 11.19 -37.86 9.47
CA GLN A 250 12.41 -37.02 9.47
C GLN A 250 13.25 -37.22 8.19
N GLU A 251 13.45 -38.45 7.73
CA GLU A 251 14.20 -38.78 6.50
C GLU A 251 13.57 -38.17 5.24
N GLY A 252 12.24 -38.18 5.14
CA GLY A 252 11.53 -37.58 4.01
C GLY A 252 11.66 -36.06 3.95
N LEU A 253 11.85 -35.40 5.11
CA LEU A 253 12.13 -33.97 5.18
C LEU A 253 13.54 -33.65 4.63
N PHE A 254 14.54 -34.47 4.99
CA PHE A 254 15.91 -34.32 4.48
C PHE A 254 15.99 -34.52 2.97
N GLU A 255 15.32 -35.54 2.42
CA GLU A 255 15.24 -35.78 0.99
C GLU A 255 14.51 -34.64 0.25
N CYS A 256 13.44 -34.09 0.82
CA CYS A 256 12.75 -32.93 0.27
C CYS A 256 13.63 -31.68 0.21
N ILE A 257 14.48 -31.47 1.22
CA ILE A 257 15.38 -30.32 1.26
C ILE A 257 16.57 -30.52 0.31
N HIS A 258 17.08 -31.74 0.15
CA HIS A 258 18.20 -32.05 -0.76
C HIS A 258 17.78 -32.09 -2.24
N SER A 259 16.58 -32.56 -2.56
CA SER A 259 16.09 -32.67 -3.94
C SER A 259 15.81 -31.32 -4.62
N ASP A 260 15.54 -30.26 -3.87
CA ASP A 260 15.16 -28.94 -4.41
C ASP A 260 16.31 -27.91 -4.52
N ARG A 261 17.59 -28.35 -4.45
CA ARG A 261 18.80 -27.51 -4.60
C ARG A 261 18.78 -26.57 -5.81
N GLN A 262 18.09 -26.95 -6.89
CA GLN A 262 17.97 -26.17 -8.13
C GLN A 262 16.69 -25.31 -8.22
N ALA A 263 15.57 -25.76 -7.63
CA ALA A 263 14.25 -25.15 -7.80
C ALA A 263 14.07 -23.79 -7.08
N TRP A 264 14.82 -23.58 -5.99
CA TRP A 264 14.82 -22.30 -5.27
C TRP A 264 15.44 -21.15 -6.09
N SER A 265 16.36 -21.46 -7.03
CA SER A 265 17.06 -20.44 -7.83
C SER A 265 16.23 -19.88 -8.99
N GLU A 266 15.41 -20.70 -9.66
CA GLU A 266 14.67 -20.29 -10.86
C GLU A 266 13.41 -19.48 -10.54
N LYS A 267 12.71 -19.76 -9.42
CA LYS A 267 11.48 -19.05 -9.05
C LYS A 267 11.71 -17.71 -8.37
N ASN A 268 12.80 -17.55 -7.61
CA ASN A 268 13.14 -16.28 -6.95
C ASN A 268 13.88 -15.28 -7.85
N LEU A 269 14.26 -15.69 -9.07
CA LEU A 269 14.73 -14.76 -10.10
C LEU A 269 13.58 -13.98 -10.78
N GLN A 270 12.32 -14.39 -10.55
CA GLN A 270 11.12 -13.76 -11.14
C GLN A 270 10.04 -13.36 -10.13
N LYS A 271 10.24 -13.62 -8.84
CA LYS A 271 9.34 -13.18 -7.77
C LYS A 271 10.13 -12.52 -6.65
N GLU A 272 10.49 -11.27 -6.86
CA GLU A 272 10.38 -10.35 -5.74
C GLU A 272 8.89 -10.25 -5.40
N ASP A 273 8.51 -10.88 -4.31
CA ASP A 273 7.18 -10.79 -3.74
C ASP A 273 7.00 -9.36 -3.16
N PRO A 274 6.08 -8.52 -3.68
CA PRO A 274 5.88 -7.14 -3.20
C PRO A 274 5.18 -7.07 -1.83
N ARG A 275 5.27 -8.13 -1.01
CA ARG A 275 4.57 -8.27 0.27
C ARG A 275 5.32 -7.70 1.48
N ILE A 276 6.50 -7.12 1.27
CA ILE A 276 7.17 -6.25 2.26
C ILE A 276 7.49 -4.89 1.61
N GLY A 277 6.53 -4.38 0.84
CA GLY A 277 6.40 -2.93 0.69
C GLY A 277 5.68 -2.44 1.93
N GLY A 278 6.41 -1.86 2.90
CA GLY A 278 5.78 -0.85 3.74
C GLY A 278 5.09 0.12 2.79
N LYS A 279 3.77 0.33 2.94
CA LYS A 279 2.93 1.24 2.14
C LYS A 279 3.85 2.25 1.47
N GLU A 280 4.14 2.09 0.17
CA GLU A 280 4.93 3.08 -0.55
C GLU A 280 4.21 4.40 -0.31
N MET A 281 4.80 5.27 0.52
CA MET A 281 4.14 6.49 0.90
C MET A 281 4.17 7.37 -0.33
N SER A 282 3.08 7.34 -1.08
CA SER A 282 2.97 8.15 -2.30
C SER A 282 3.13 9.61 -1.89
N ILE A 283 4.24 10.20 -2.33
CA ILE A 283 4.58 11.59 -2.04
C ILE A 283 3.46 12.53 -2.51
N GLN A 284 2.75 12.14 -3.58
CA GLN A 284 1.62 12.90 -4.12
C GLN A 284 0.42 12.87 -3.17
N LEU A 285 0.14 11.72 -2.56
CA LEU A 285 -0.94 11.57 -1.58
C LEU A 285 -0.64 12.41 -0.33
N GLY A 286 0.61 12.41 0.14
CA GLY A 286 1.04 13.28 1.24
C GLY A 286 0.77 14.75 0.94
N LYS A 287 1.25 15.24 -0.21
CA LYS A 287 1.02 16.63 -0.66
C LYS A 287 -0.45 16.99 -0.78
N LEU A 288 -1.28 16.07 -1.27
CA LEU A 288 -2.72 16.26 -1.37
C LEU A 288 -3.36 16.38 0.02
N CYS A 289 -3.03 15.48 0.94
CA CYS A 289 -3.50 15.53 2.33
C CYS A 289 -3.10 16.84 3.01
N SER A 290 -1.86 17.30 2.84
CA SER A 290 -1.38 18.59 3.38
C SER A 290 -2.26 19.75 2.90
N ARG A 291 -2.59 19.81 1.61
CA ARG A 291 -3.40 20.90 1.05
C ARG A 291 -4.86 20.86 1.48
N ILE A 292 -5.45 19.67 1.57
CA ILE A 292 -6.82 19.52 2.07
C ILE A 292 -6.88 20.02 3.52
N ILE A 293 -5.94 19.59 4.36
CA ILE A 293 -5.91 20.00 5.78
C ILE A 293 -5.67 21.51 5.91
N GLU A 294 -4.78 22.09 5.10
CA GLU A 294 -4.53 23.54 5.07
C GLU A 294 -5.79 24.35 4.72
N GLN A 295 -6.57 23.88 3.73
CA GLN A 295 -7.77 24.58 3.28
C GLN A 295 -8.89 24.56 4.33
N HIS A 296 -9.02 23.48 5.11
CA HIS A 296 -10.11 23.32 6.07
C HIS A 296 -9.76 23.73 7.50
N PHE A 297 -8.52 23.47 7.95
CA PHE A 297 -8.09 23.63 9.34
C PHE A 297 -6.94 24.62 9.53
N GLY A 298 -6.32 25.07 8.45
CA GLY A 298 -5.23 26.06 8.46
C GLY A 298 -3.83 25.46 8.60
N GLU A 299 -2.83 26.35 8.65
CA GLU A 299 -1.41 25.99 8.51
C GLU A 299 -0.84 25.25 9.73
N VAL A 300 -1.23 25.60 10.95
CA VAL A 300 -0.73 24.96 12.18
C VAL A 300 -1.12 23.48 12.20
N VAL A 301 -2.38 23.16 11.88
CA VAL A 301 -2.87 21.78 11.81
C VAL A 301 -2.19 21.01 10.67
N ARG A 302 -1.92 21.65 9.53
CA ARG A 302 -1.16 21.06 8.42
C ARG A 302 0.22 20.59 8.88
N THR A 303 0.98 21.42 9.59
CA THR A 303 2.35 21.04 10.02
C THR A 303 2.37 19.82 10.94
N VAL A 304 1.40 19.71 11.85
CA VAL A 304 1.24 18.53 12.71
C VAL A 304 0.83 17.30 11.89
N ALA A 305 -0.07 17.46 10.92
CA ALA A 305 -0.49 16.38 10.04
C ALA A 305 0.64 15.90 9.10
N ASP A 306 1.46 16.80 8.58
CA ASP A 306 2.63 16.47 7.74
C ASP A 306 3.67 15.69 8.53
N ASP A 307 3.90 16.06 9.79
CA ASP A 307 4.79 15.32 10.68
C ASP A 307 4.26 13.93 11.03
N LEU A 308 2.94 13.80 11.23
CA LEU A 308 2.26 12.51 11.38
C LEU A 308 2.23 11.71 10.08
N PHE A 309 2.27 12.36 8.91
CA PHE A 309 2.32 11.66 7.63
C PHE A 309 3.71 11.06 7.38
N ALA A 310 4.77 11.72 7.84
CA ALA A 310 6.15 11.26 7.66
C ALA A 310 6.49 9.95 8.42
N SER A 311 5.65 9.53 9.36
CA SER A 311 5.88 8.37 10.24
C SER A 311 4.57 7.64 10.54
N ILE A 312 4.59 6.31 10.63
CA ILE A 312 3.37 5.51 10.82
C ILE A 312 2.63 5.85 12.12
N ALA A 313 3.35 6.07 13.23
CA ALA A 313 2.78 6.51 14.51
C ALA A 313 3.84 7.28 15.33
N LYS A 314 3.42 8.30 16.09
CA LYS A 314 4.31 9.12 16.94
C LYS A 314 3.68 9.48 18.28
N PRO A 315 4.44 9.47 19.40
CA PRO A 315 3.98 10.00 20.68
C PRO A 315 4.05 11.54 20.72
N LEU A 316 3.24 12.15 21.58
CA LEU A 316 3.10 13.61 21.71
C LEU A 316 4.45 14.34 21.88
N GLY A 317 5.34 13.82 22.72
CA GLY A 317 6.64 14.44 23.00
C GLY A 317 7.55 14.52 21.77
N HIS A 318 7.45 13.54 20.86
CA HIS A 318 8.20 13.55 19.62
C HIS A 318 7.60 14.53 18.60
N ILE A 319 6.27 14.64 18.54
CA ILE A 319 5.56 15.60 17.67
C ILE A 319 5.94 17.05 18.01
N ILE A 320 6.03 17.38 19.30
CA ILE A 320 6.44 18.72 19.76
C ILE A 320 7.87 19.03 19.30
N ARG A 321 8.78 18.06 19.43
CA ARG A 321 10.19 18.23 19.05
C ARG A 321 10.38 18.34 17.53
N SER A 322 9.62 17.58 16.74
CA SER A 322 9.72 17.58 15.28
C SER A 322 9.07 18.81 14.64
N THR A 323 7.92 19.25 15.15
CA THR A 323 7.18 20.40 14.58
C THR A 323 7.72 21.76 15.04
N GLY A 324 8.40 21.82 16.19
CA GLY A 324 8.88 23.08 16.77
C GLY A 324 7.76 24.00 17.28
N LEU A 325 6.51 23.51 17.33
CA LEU A 325 5.33 24.23 17.82
C LEU A 325 5.23 24.16 19.34
N THR A 326 4.43 25.05 19.93
CA THR A 326 4.17 25.03 21.36
C THR A 326 3.26 23.85 21.75
N LYS A 327 3.45 23.29 22.95
CA LYS A 327 2.58 22.22 23.48
C LYS A 327 1.06 22.50 23.35
N PRO A 328 0.54 23.70 23.70
CA PRO A 328 -0.90 23.96 23.56
C PRO A 328 -1.37 23.99 22.10
N GLU A 329 -0.54 24.45 21.16
CA GLU A 329 -0.88 24.43 19.73
C GLU A 329 -0.97 23.00 19.21
N VAL A 330 0.02 22.16 19.52
CA VAL A 330 0.01 20.73 19.14
C VAL A 330 -1.19 20.00 19.75
N CYS A 331 -1.48 20.24 21.03
CA CYS A 331 -2.65 19.64 21.68
C CYS A 331 -3.97 20.09 21.04
N LYS A 332 -4.11 21.38 20.71
CA LYS A 332 -5.29 21.90 20.00
C LYS A 332 -5.41 21.30 18.59
N SER A 333 -4.32 21.21 17.84
CA SER A 333 -4.31 20.60 16.52
C SER A 333 -4.67 19.12 16.55
N LEU A 334 -4.10 18.35 17.49
CA LEU A 334 -4.47 16.94 17.68
C LEU A 334 -5.92 16.79 18.11
N ALA A 335 -6.42 17.65 19.00
CA ALA A 335 -7.83 17.63 19.40
C ALA A 335 -8.76 17.88 18.21
N ILE A 336 -8.41 18.82 17.31
CA ILE A 336 -9.16 19.05 16.07
C ILE A 336 -9.13 17.80 15.19
N LEU A 337 -7.94 17.22 14.94
CA LEU A 337 -7.82 16.03 14.09
C LEU A 337 -8.58 14.82 14.64
N LEU A 338 -8.60 14.64 15.96
CA LEU A 338 -9.38 13.58 16.64
C LEU A 338 -10.88 13.86 16.56
N LYS A 339 -11.31 15.11 16.77
CA LYS A 339 -12.71 15.52 16.70
C LYS A 339 -13.34 15.27 15.32
N PHE A 340 -12.57 15.48 14.26
CA PHE A 340 -13.00 15.16 12.89
C PHE A 340 -12.73 13.70 12.48
N GLY A 341 -12.21 12.87 13.39
CA GLY A 341 -11.91 11.46 13.14
C GLY A 341 -10.82 11.23 12.10
N LEU A 342 -9.96 12.22 11.84
CA LEU A 342 -8.86 12.18 10.87
C LEU A 342 -7.61 11.50 11.42
N ALA A 343 -7.44 11.55 12.75
CA ALA A 343 -6.39 10.84 13.46
C ALA A 343 -7.01 9.82 14.43
N THR A 344 -6.25 8.79 14.77
CA THR A 344 -6.53 7.86 15.85
C THR A 344 -5.37 7.89 16.83
N PHE A 345 -5.65 7.49 18.07
CA PHE A 345 -4.61 7.23 19.05
C PHE A 345 -4.70 5.77 19.50
N ALA A 346 -3.55 5.14 19.66
CA ALA A 346 -3.43 3.78 20.18
C ALA A 346 -2.39 3.77 21.30
N LEU A 347 -2.49 2.79 22.20
CA LEU A 347 -1.46 2.57 23.21
C LEU A 347 -0.20 2.04 22.55
N ASN A 348 0.95 2.56 22.99
CA ASN A 348 2.24 2.01 22.57
C ASN A 348 2.37 0.56 23.04
N LYS A 349 3.20 -0.26 22.37
CA LYS A 349 3.49 -1.66 22.74
C LYS A 349 4.02 -1.83 24.18
N ALA A 350 4.56 -0.76 24.76
CA ALA A 350 5.04 -0.71 26.15
C ALA A 350 3.97 -0.23 27.16
N GLN A 351 2.76 0.12 26.71
CA GLN A 351 1.67 0.68 27.53
C GLN A 351 2.07 1.90 28.38
N THR A 352 3.10 2.64 27.98
CA THR A 352 3.60 3.82 28.72
C THR A 352 3.03 5.16 28.22
N GLY A 353 2.30 5.16 27.09
CA GLY A 353 1.73 6.38 26.51
C GLY A 353 1.02 6.14 25.19
N TYR A 354 0.39 7.19 24.67
CA TYR A 354 -0.37 7.17 23.43
C TYR A 354 0.51 7.50 22.21
N GLU A 355 0.35 6.73 21.14
CA GLU A 355 0.87 7.03 19.82
C GLU A 355 -0.28 7.50 18.93
N TYR A 356 -0.07 8.62 18.24
CA TYR A 356 -1.02 9.19 17.30
C TYR A 356 -0.70 8.73 15.89
N GLN A 357 -1.73 8.34 15.15
CA GLN A 357 -1.66 7.91 13.77
C GLN A 357 -2.64 8.72 12.91
N LEU A 358 -2.20 9.17 11.75
CA LEU A 358 -3.06 9.84 10.77
C LEU A 358 -3.72 8.81 9.85
N LEU A 359 -5.05 8.87 9.73
CA LEU A 359 -5.82 8.06 8.80
C LEU A 359 -5.92 8.79 7.45
N GLN A 360 -4.92 8.56 6.60
CA GLN A 360 -4.82 9.20 5.27
C GLN A 360 -6.09 9.03 4.41
N ASP A 361 -6.76 7.88 4.50
CA ASP A 361 -7.94 7.60 3.69
C ASP A 361 -9.12 8.46 4.14
N ARG A 362 -9.22 8.79 5.43
CA ARG A 362 -10.25 9.69 5.97
C ARG A 362 -10.03 11.14 5.60
N VAL A 363 -8.77 11.58 5.47
CA VAL A 363 -8.47 12.92 4.95
C VAL A 363 -8.98 13.09 3.52
N LEU A 364 -8.84 12.06 2.67
CA LEU A 364 -9.38 12.09 1.31
C LEU A 364 -10.91 12.09 1.28
N MET A 365 -11.57 11.51 2.30
CA MET A 365 -13.04 11.51 2.39
C MET A 365 -13.61 12.92 2.59
N ILE A 366 -12.83 13.92 3.02
CA ILE A 366 -13.28 15.32 3.12
C ILE A 366 -13.74 15.85 1.76
N LEU A 367 -13.07 15.45 0.67
CA LEU A 367 -13.46 15.82 -0.69
C LEU A 367 -14.84 15.27 -1.09
N ARG A 368 -15.33 14.24 -0.40
CA ARG A 368 -16.60 13.56 -0.67
C ARG A 368 -17.78 14.10 0.13
N TYR A 369 -17.54 14.97 1.10
CA TYR A 369 -18.60 15.54 1.95
C TYR A 369 -19.77 16.15 1.15
N PRO A 370 -19.54 16.93 0.07
CA PRO A 370 -20.64 17.46 -0.73
C PRO A 370 -21.50 16.36 -1.37
N ARG A 371 -20.89 15.24 -1.76
CA ARG A 371 -21.59 14.08 -2.33
C ARG A 371 -22.43 13.35 -1.27
N TYR A 372 -21.92 13.25 -0.03
CA TYR A 372 -22.69 12.67 1.08
C TYR A 372 -23.94 13.50 1.37
N VAL A 373 -23.81 14.82 1.46
CA VAL A 373 -24.95 15.72 1.67
C VAL A 373 -25.97 15.60 0.52
N HIS A 374 -25.50 15.58 -0.74
CA HIS A 374 -26.39 15.41 -1.89
C HIS A 374 -27.12 14.06 -1.93
N LEU A 375 -26.45 12.97 -1.51
CA LEU A 375 -27.08 11.65 -1.42
C LEU A 375 -28.21 11.66 -0.40
N ILE A 376 -27.96 12.21 0.80
CA ILE A 376 -28.99 12.31 1.85
C ILE A 376 -30.13 13.22 1.42
N GLN A 377 -29.82 14.33 0.74
CA GLN A 377 -30.85 15.23 0.19
C GLN A 377 -31.79 14.49 -0.77
N THR A 378 -31.24 13.65 -1.64
CA THR A 378 -32.02 12.88 -2.62
C THR A 378 -32.84 11.77 -1.94
N LYS A 379 -32.34 11.13 -0.88
CA LYS A 379 -33.02 10.01 -0.19
C LYS A 379 -34.04 10.45 0.87
N TYR A 380 -33.74 11.47 1.67
CA TYR A 380 -34.52 11.86 2.85
C TYR A 380 -34.98 13.33 2.85
N GLY A 381 -34.64 14.10 1.81
CA GLY A 381 -35.03 15.49 1.63
C GLY A 381 -34.11 16.51 2.29
N HIS A 382 -34.50 17.79 2.21
CA HIS A 382 -33.67 18.94 2.60
C HIS A 382 -33.34 19.00 4.10
N GLU A 383 -34.28 18.63 4.97
CA GLU A 383 -34.08 18.66 6.43
C GLU A 383 -32.98 17.69 6.89
N SER A 384 -32.95 16.47 6.34
CA SER A 384 -31.91 15.49 6.64
C SER A 384 -30.53 15.89 6.09
N ALA A 385 -30.51 16.60 4.96
CA ALA A 385 -29.27 17.16 4.43
C ALA A 385 -28.70 18.25 5.35
N ALA A 386 -29.55 19.10 5.95
CA ALA A 386 -29.12 20.10 6.93
C ALA A 386 -28.56 19.45 8.22
N LEU A 387 -29.17 18.36 8.70
CA LEU A 387 -28.62 17.56 9.81
C LEU A 387 -27.25 16.99 9.48
N MET A 388 -27.10 16.41 8.28
CA MET A 388 -25.84 15.82 7.83
C MET A 388 -24.75 16.88 7.62
N GLU A 389 -25.10 18.04 7.06
CA GLU A 389 -24.16 19.15 6.87
C GLU A 389 -23.65 19.68 8.22
N GLU A 390 -24.53 19.83 9.21
CA GLU A 390 -24.12 20.29 10.54
C GLU A 390 -23.24 19.26 11.25
N LEU A 391 -23.55 17.96 11.12
CA LEU A 391 -22.73 16.88 11.64
C LEU A 391 -21.33 16.86 10.99
N ILE A 392 -21.24 16.98 9.67
CA ILE A 392 -19.97 17.03 8.93
C ILE A 392 -19.16 18.27 9.35
N ARG A 393 -19.81 19.42 9.52
CA ARG A 393 -19.15 20.67 9.93
C ARG A 393 -18.62 20.60 11.35
N ALA A 394 -19.35 19.94 12.25
CA ALA A 394 -18.99 19.83 13.65
C ALA A 394 -18.09 18.63 13.99
N GLY A 395 -17.98 17.62 13.11
CA GLY A 395 -17.16 16.42 13.30
C GLY A 395 -17.82 15.42 14.24
N SER A 396 -17.50 15.49 15.53
CA SER A 396 -18.10 14.66 16.59
C SER A 396 -18.89 15.54 17.56
N GLN A 397 -20.20 15.34 17.67
CA GLN A 397 -21.08 16.07 18.59
C GLN A 397 -22.22 15.20 19.12
N THR A 398 -22.87 15.67 20.18
CA THR A 398 -24.08 15.06 20.73
C THR A 398 -25.27 15.26 19.79
N ALA A 399 -26.24 14.33 19.84
CA ALA A 399 -27.45 14.40 19.02
C ALA A 399 -28.27 15.66 19.34
N SER A 400 -28.37 16.01 20.63
CA SER A 400 -28.98 17.26 21.10
C SER A 400 -28.42 18.52 20.44
N TYR A 401 -27.08 18.65 20.34
CA TYR A 401 -26.46 19.82 19.72
C TYR A 401 -26.76 19.91 18.21
N ILE A 402 -26.71 18.77 17.51
CA ILE A 402 -26.94 18.71 16.07
C ILE A 402 -28.38 19.12 15.75
N ILE A 403 -29.36 18.56 16.45
CA ILE A 403 -30.78 18.86 16.23
C ILE A 403 -31.08 20.34 16.49
N LEU A 404 -30.57 20.90 17.59
CA LEU A 404 -30.81 22.31 17.96
C LEU A 404 -30.19 23.29 16.97
N LYS A 405 -28.99 23.00 16.48
CA LYS A 405 -28.30 23.89 15.55
C LYS A 405 -28.82 23.76 14.13
N SER A 406 -29.23 22.56 13.72
CA SER A 406 -29.98 22.38 12.47
C SER A 406 -31.35 23.03 12.51
N PHE A 407 -32.03 23.04 13.66
CA PHE A 407 -33.27 23.81 13.86
C PHE A 407 -33.03 25.32 13.69
N ALA A 408 -31.91 25.86 14.18
CA ALA A 408 -31.57 27.26 14.01
C ALA A 408 -31.27 27.66 12.54
N ASN A 409 -30.84 26.71 11.70
CA ASN A 409 -30.54 26.94 10.28
C ASN A 409 -31.76 26.76 9.35
N ILE A 410 -32.89 26.25 9.84
CA ILE A 410 -34.10 26.06 9.04
C ILE A 410 -35.04 27.25 9.26
N ASP A 411 -35.38 27.95 8.17
CA ASP A 411 -36.15 29.19 8.20
C ASP A 411 -37.59 29.03 8.73
N ALA A 412 -38.14 27.82 8.74
CA ALA A 412 -39.49 27.49 9.23
C ALA A 412 -39.49 27.09 10.72
N LYS A 413 -39.68 28.07 11.60
CA LYS A 413 -39.76 27.93 13.07
C LYS A 413 -41.10 27.35 13.54
N ASP A 414 -41.50 26.19 13.03
CA ASP A 414 -42.66 25.48 13.56
C ASP A 414 -42.26 24.56 14.72
N ARG A 415 -43.13 24.44 15.74
CA ARG A 415 -42.96 23.47 16.85
C ARG A 415 -42.84 22.02 16.36
N ASN A 416 -43.35 21.73 15.17
CA ASN A 416 -43.33 20.40 14.58
C ASN A 416 -41.98 20.07 13.91
N THR A 417 -41.18 21.07 13.53
CA THR A 417 -39.90 20.87 12.85
C THR A 417 -38.89 20.15 13.74
N LEU A 418 -38.89 20.42 15.05
CA LEU A 418 -37.99 19.76 16.00
C LEU A 418 -38.34 18.26 16.18
N ALA A 419 -39.63 17.92 16.15
CA ALA A 419 -40.09 16.52 16.17
C ALA A 419 -39.73 15.79 14.87
N MET A 420 -39.94 16.43 13.71
CA MET A 420 -39.54 15.88 12.41
C MET A 420 -38.04 15.66 12.29
N LEU A 421 -37.21 16.59 12.78
CA LEU A 421 -35.75 16.45 12.79
C LEU A 421 -35.29 15.30 13.69
N ARG A 422 -35.92 15.11 14.85
CA ARG A 422 -35.65 13.96 15.74
C ARG A 422 -35.98 12.64 15.05
N GLU A 423 -37.15 12.56 14.42
CA GLU A 423 -37.60 11.35 13.72
C GLU A 423 -36.68 11.02 12.53
N LYS A 424 -36.29 12.04 11.75
CA LYS A 424 -35.33 11.91 10.65
C LYS A 424 -33.92 11.54 11.12
N PHE A 425 -33.47 12.07 12.26
CA PHE A 425 -32.21 11.64 12.88
C PHE A 425 -32.27 10.17 13.31
N GLY A 426 -33.43 9.75 13.86
CA GLY A 426 -33.74 8.35 14.14
C GLY A 426 -33.64 7.45 12.91
N ALA A 427 -34.27 7.86 11.80
CA ALA A 427 -34.19 7.14 10.53
C ALA A 427 -32.74 7.03 9.99
N LEU A 428 -31.96 8.12 10.05
CA LEU A 428 -30.56 8.11 9.63
C LEU A 428 -29.67 7.18 10.48
N ALA A 429 -29.97 7.06 11.77
CA ALA A 429 -29.29 6.12 12.66
C ALA A 429 -29.69 4.66 12.37
N GLN A 430 -30.99 4.40 12.17
CA GLN A 430 -31.50 3.07 11.82
C GLN A 430 -30.91 2.56 10.49
N ASP A 431 -30.82 3.43 9.48
CA ASP A 431 -30.24 3.11 8.17
C ASP A 431 -28.70 3.17 8.16
N ARG A 432 -28.06 3.26 9.35
CA ARG A 432 -26.62 3.18 9.58
C ARG A 432 -25.78 4.29 8.93
N TYR A 433 -26.34 5.45 8.62
CA TYR A 433 -25.55 6.60 8.12
C TYR A 433 -24.81 7.35 9.22
N ILE A 434 -25.26 7.21 10.46
CA ILE A 434 -24.64 7.82 11.63
C ILE A 434 -24.25 6.70 12.61
N ILE A 435 -23.04 6.77 13.15
CA ILE A 435 -22.49 5.82 14.13
C ILE A 435 -22.11 6.58 15.40
N ARG A 436 -22.34 5.98 16.57
CA ARG A 436 -21.78 6.50 17.83
C ARG A 436 -20.24 6.44 17.81
N ALA A 437 -19.60 7.53 18.19
CA ALA A 437 -18.15 7.60 18.34
C ALA A 437 -17.67 6.53 19.35
N PRO A 438 -16.45 5.98 19.16
CA PRO A 438 -15.90 5.02 20.10
C PRO A 438 -15.76 5.68 21.48
N ASN A 439 -16.27 4.99 22.50
CA ASN A 439 -16.21 5.48 23.87
C ASN A 439 -14.84 5.18 24.47
N LEU A 440 -14.39 6.10 25.32
CA LEU A 440 -13.21 5.94 26.16
C LEU A 440 -13.52 4.90 27.24
N ARG A 441 -13.06 3.66 27.10
CA ARG A 441 -13.16 2.66 28.17
C ARG A 441 -11.95 2.81 29.09
N SER A 442 -12.19 3.32 30.29
CA SER A 442 -11.22 3.28 31.39
C SER A 442 -11.45 1.96 32.14
N ARG A 443 -10.43 1.09 32.21
CA ARG A 443 -10.32 0.16 33.35
C ARG A 443 -9.67 0.94 34.48
N ASP A 444 -10.22 0.86 35.68
CA ASP A 444 -9.73 1.58 36.86
C ASP A 444 -8.19 1.53 36.96
N GLY A 445 -7.56 2.71 36.82
CA GLY A 445 -6.11 2.89 37.03
C GLY A 445 -5.17 2.68 35.82
N GLU A 446 -5.65 2.23 34.66
CA GLU A 446 -4.83 2.05 33.44
C GLU A 446 -5.28 2.93 32.27
N LEU A 447 -4.36 3.22 31.34
CA LEU A 447 -4.56 4.11 30.20
C LEU A 447 -5.76 3.69 29.33
N THR A 448 -6.51 4.66 28.84
CA THR A 448 -7.83 4.51 28.22
C THR A 448 -7.75 3.99 26.79
N GLU A 449 -8.50 2.95 26.47
CA GLU A 449 -8.62 2.41 25.11
C GLU A 449 -9.90 2.91 24.42
N LEU A 450 -9.81 3.21 23.11
CA LEU A 450 -10.98 3.48 22.27
C LEU A 450 -11.65 2.14 21.95
N ALA A 451 -12.84 1.91 22.51
CA ALA A 451 -13.63 0.74 22.19
C ALA A 451 -14.98 1.16 21.60
N TYR A 452 -15.37 0.50 20.51
CA TYR A 452 -16.75 0.57 20.02
C TYR A 452 -17.64 -0.28 20.93
N ASP A 453 -18.80 0.25 21.31
CA ASP A 453 -19.80 -0.54 22.01
C ASP A 453 -20.69 -1.23 20.97
N ASP A 454 -20.28 -2.42 20.55
CA ASP A 454 -20.89 -3.17 19.43
C ASP A 454 -22.41 -3.40 19.58
N ALA A 455 -22.93 -3.34 20.82
CA ALA A 455 -24.34 -3.53 21.13
C ALA A 455 -25.23 -2.30 20.85
N ASN A 456 -24.68 -1.07 20.87
CA ASN A 456 -25.46 0.18 20.83
C ASN A 456 -25.06 1.16 19.70
N LEU A 457 -24.23 0.71 18.75
CA LEU A 457 -23.64 1.51 17.66
C LEU A 457 -24.62 2.43 16.90
N PHE A 458 -25.87 2.00 16.75
CA PHE A 458 -26.91 2.66 15.93
C PHE A 458 -28.16 3.05 16.73
N CYS A 459 -28.20 2.77 18.04
CA CYS A 459 -29.35 3.10 18.86
C CYS A 459 -29.35 4.59 19.18
N VAL A 460 -30.44 5.30 18.96
CA VAL A 460 -30.57 6.71 19.38
C VAL A 460 -30.96 6.72 20.87
N PRO A 461 -30.27 7.47 21.74
CA PRO A 461 -30.74 7.63 23.12
C PRO A 461 -32.15 8.26 23.10
N GLU A 462 -33.02 7.86 24.04
CA GLU A 462 -34.39 8.37 24.12
C GLU A 462 -34.38 9.86 24.51
N LEU A 463 -34.24 10.73 23.52
CA LEU A 463 -34.27 12.18 23.71
C LEU A 463 -35.70 12.68 23.81
N GLU A 464 -36.22 12.91 25.00
CA GLU A 464 -37.55 13.50 25.15
C GLU A 464 -37.63 14.90 24.51
N LEU A 465 -38.74 15.21 23.81
CA LEU A 465 -38.97 16.52 23.16
C LEU A 465 -39.01 17.69 24.17
N ARG A 466 -39.16 17.36 25.45
CA ARG A 466 -39.21 18.30 26.57
C ARG A 466 -37.81 18.84 26.89
N ASP A 467 -36.81 17.96 27.00
CA ASP A 467 -35.43 18.34 27.34
C ASP A 467 -34.78 19.17 26.23
N LEU A 468 -35.10 18.89 24.96
CA LEU A 468 -34.63 19.67 23.82
C LEU A 468 -35.24 21.09 23.78
N ASN A 469 -36.51 21.24 24.16
CA ASN A 469 -37.13 22.57 24.28
C ASN A 469 -36.60 23.34 25.49
N GLU A 470 -36.34 22.68 26.62
CA GLU A 470 -35.77 23.31 27.82
C GLU A 470 -34.28 23.73 27.62
N LEU A 471 -33.53 23.01 26.77
CA LEU A 471 -32.19 23.41 26.30
C LEU A 471 -32.25 24.57 25.29
N HIS A 472 -33.24 24.60 24.39
CA HIS A 472 -33.43 25.72 23.46
C HIS A 472 -33.81 27.02 24.18
N GLU A 473 -34.61 26.92 25.26
CA GLU A 473 -35.01 28.04 26.12
C GLU A 473 -33.92 28.45 27.13
N GLY A 474 -32.79 27.75 27.21
CA GLY A 474 -31.64 28.08 28.08
C GLY A 474 -31.86 27.79 29.57
N LYS A 475 -32.81 26.91 29.93
CA LYS A 475 -33.18 26.61 31.33
C LYS A 475 -32.47 25.41 31.95
N SER A 476 -31.86 24.52 31.14
CA SER A 476 -31.06 23.37 31.63
C SER A 476 -29.60 23.45 31.17
N THR A 477 -28.67 23.17 32.08
CA THR A 477 -27.22 23.11 31.83
C THR A 477 -26.73 21.67 31.55
N GLN A 478 -27.56 20.66 31.82
CA GLN A 478 -27.21 19.25 31.60
C GLN A 478 -27.71 18.82 30.22
N VAL A 479 -26.79 18.42 29.35
CA VAL A 479 -27.11 17.81 28.05
C VAL A 479 -27.49 16.35 28.34
N PRO A 480 -28.69 15.87 27.95
CA PRO A 480 -29.14 14.50 28.22
C PRO A 480 -28.18 13.42 27.68
N ASP A 481 -27.45 13.76 26.60
CA ASP A 481 -26.53 12.87 25.89
C ASP A 481 -25.04 13.09 26.28
N GLU A 482 -24.73 13.62 27.46
CA GLU A 482 -23.35 13.91 27.86
C GLU A 482 -22.49 12.63 27.85
N GLY A 483 -21.58 12.53 26.86
CA GLY A 483 -20.72 11.37 26.63
C GLY A 483 -21.04 10.54 25.37
N ILE A 484 -22.19 10.75 24.71
CA ILE A 484 -22.55 10.06 23.47
C ILE A 484 -22.33 10.99 22.27
N ASN A 485 -21.16 10.89 21.66
CA ASN A 485 -20.87 11.60 20.42
C ASN A 485 -21.30 10.77 19.21
N TRP A 486 -21.78 11.44 18.17
CA TRP A 486 -22.11 10.83 16.88
C TRP A 486 -21.11 11.24 15.82
N LEU A 487 -20.85 10.31 14.89
CA LEU A 487 -19.96 10.45 13.74
C LEU A 487 -20.70 9.99 12.48
N VAL A 488 -20.27 10.52 11.34
CA VAL A 488 -20.75 10.05 10.03
C VAL A 488 -20.18 8.66 9.76
N ASN A 489 -21.05 7.70 9.44
CA ASN A 489 -20.64 6.39 8.96
C ASN A 489 -20.25 6.44 7.49
N VAL A 490 -18.98 6.70 7.23
CA VAL A 490 -18.47 6.81 5.86
C VAL A 490 -18.59 5.49 5.09
N GLU A 491 -18.56 4.33 5.75
CA GLU A 491 -18.64 3.03 5.08
C GLU A 491 -20.01 2.81 4.42
N GLN A 492 -21.10 3.21 5.08
CA GLN A 492 -22.45 3.08 4.52
C GLN A 492 -22.61 3.91 3.24
N PHE A 493 -22.08 5.14 3.24
CA PHE A 493 -22.07 5.97 2.03
C PHE A 493 -21.27 5.34 0.90
N HIS A 494 -20.16 4.69 1.20
CA HIS A 494 -19.35 4.03 0.17
C HIS A 494 -20.06 2.79 -0.39
N LEU A 495 -20.79 2.03 0.44
CA LEU A 495 -21.64 0.93 -0.03
C LEU A 495 -22.75 1.43 -0.96
N ASP A 496 -23.41 2.52 -0.62
CA ASP A 496 -24.42 3.13 -1.49
C ASP A 496 -23.83 3.64 -2.81
N PHE A 497 -22.66 4.28 -2.77
CA PHE A 497 -21.99 4.73 -3.99
C PHE A 497 -21.52 3.56 -4.84
N ARG A 498 -21.05 2.48 -4.22
CA ARG A 498 -20.72 1.22 -4.90
C ARG A 498 -21.95 0.69 -5.61
N ASP A 499 -23.07 0.60 -4.92
CA ASP A 499 -24.31 0.04 -5.46
C ASP A 499 -24.91 0.93 -6.57
N GLY A 500 -24.81 2.25 -6.43
CA GLY A 500 -25.17 3.20 -7.48
C GLY A 500 -24.30 3.06 -8.73
N ILE A 501 -22.99 2.85 -8.58
CA ILE A 501 -22.07 2.62 -9.71
C ILE A 501 -22.40 1.31 -10.42
N VAL A 502 -22.65 0.23 -9.67
CA VAL A 502 -23.02 -1.07 -10.26
C VAL A 502 -24.36 -0.97 -10.99
N THR A 503 -25.36 -0.33 -10.38
CA THR A 503 -26.67 -0.11 -10.99
C THR A 503 -26.54 0.69 -12.29
N GLY A 504 -25.86 1.84 -12.25
CA GLY A 504 -25.65 2.68 -13.45
C GLY A 504 -24.75 2.05 -14.51
N ALA A 505 -23.93 1.04 -14.16
CA ALA A 505 -23.20 0.25 -15.15
C ALA A 505 -24.13 -0.74 -15.86
N VAL A 506 -24.98 -1.45 -15.11
CA VAL A 506 -25.95 -2.39 -15.66
C VAL A 506 -26.97 -1.67 -16.55
N GLU A 507 -27.45 -0.49 -16.13
CA GLU A 507 -28.37 0.34 -16.92
C GLU A 507 -27.81 0.71 -18.30
N ARG A 508 -26.51 1.00 -18.38
CA ARG A 508 -25.84 1.38 -19.64
C ARG A 508 -25.47 0.19 -20.50
N MET A 509 -25.30 -0.99 -19.92
CA MET A 509 -24.88 -2.20 -20.63
C MET A 509 -26.07 -3.03 -21.13
N ILE A 510 -27.18 -3.05 -20.38
CA ILE A 510 -28.37 -3.85 -20.70
C ILE A 510 -29.55 -2.89 -20.95
N ASP A 511 -30.24 -2.47 -19.89
CA ASP A 511 -31.38 -1.56 -19.93
C ASP A 511 -31.75 -1.05 -18.52
N ALA A 512 -32.69 -0.10 -18.44
CA ALA A 512 -33.16 0.47 -17.19
C ALA A 512 -33.82 -0.57 -16.26
N ASN A 513 -34.52 -1.57 -16.81
CA ASN A 513 -35.19 -2.61 -16.03
C ASN A 513 -34.18 -3.55 -15.36
N ALA A 514 -33.10 -3.93 -16.04
CA ALA A 514 -32.02 -4.72 -15.45
C ALA A 514 -31.29 -3.94 -14.34
N GLY A 515 -31.17 -2.61 -14.49
CA GLY A 515 -30.68 -1.73 -13.44
C GLY A 515 -31.54 -1.80 -12.18
N GLU A 516 -32.86 -1.69 -12.32
CA GLU A 516 -33.80 -1.79 -11.21
C GLU A 516 -33.75 -3.19 -10.54
N CYS A 517 -33.70 -4.26 -11.33
CA CYS A 517 -33.47 -5.63 -10.84
C CYS A 517 -32.18 -5.72 -10.00
N MET A 518 -31.07 -5.18 -10.53
CA MET A 518 -29.78 -5.20 -9.85
C MET A 518 -29.83 -4.40 -8.54
N LYS A 519 -30.53 -3.26 -8.52
CA LYS A 519 -30.71 -2.45 -7.31
C LYS A 519 -31.39 -3.26 -6.20
N TYR A 520 -32.49 -3.95 -6.48
CA TYR A 520 -33.15 -4.79 -5.48
C TYR A 520 -32.30 -5.97 -5.04
N LEU A 521 -31.50 -6.52 -5.94
CA LEU A 521 -30.58 -7.60 -5.64
C LEU A 521 -29.46 -7.12 -4.69
N LEU A 522 -28.93 -5.92 -4.90
CA LEU A 522 -27.95 -5.28 -4.01
C LEU A 522 -28.55 -4.92 -2.64
N GLU A 523 -29.83 -4.47 -2.59
CA GLU A 523 -30.54 -4.27 -1.32
C GLU A 523 -30.67 -5.58 -0.52
N LEU A 524 -31.00 -6.69 -1.18
CA LEU A 524 -31.03 -8.03 -0.53
C LEU A 524 -29.64 -8.50 -0.12
N MET A 525 -28.61 -8.16 -0.89
CA MET A 525 -27.22 -8.44 -0.53
C MET A 525 -26.81 -7.71 0.75
N PHE A 526 -27.25 -6.46 0.93
CA PHE A 526 -26.96 -5.64 2.13
C PHE A 526 -27.53 -6.25 3.42
N GLU A 527 -28.73 -6.84 3.35
CA GLU A 527 -29.37 -7.48 4.51
C GLU A 527 -28.66 -8.79 4.91
N ARG A 528 -28.14 -9.54 3.93
CA ARG A 528 -27.65 -10.92 4.13
C ARG A 528 -26.14 -11.04 4.26
N THR A 529 -25.38 -10.10 3.72
CA THR A 529 -23.92 -10.22 3.59
C THR A 529 -23.22 -9.18 4.45
N LYS A 530 -22.08 -9.54 5.03
CA LYS A 530 -21.22 -8.57 5.71
C LYS A 530 -20.73 -7.51 4.70
N PRO A 531 -20.50 -6.27 5.16
CA PRO A 531 -19.91 -5.23 4.33
C PRO A 531 -18.60 -5.70 3.67
N TRP A 532 -18.41 -5.33 2.40
CA TRP A 532 -17.15 -5.51 1.66
C TRP A 532 -16.72 -6.96 1.35
N GLU A 533 -17.62 -7.93 1.38
CA GLU A 533 -17.32 -9.29 0.90
C GLU A 533 -17.17 -9.33 -0.63
N ALA A 534 -16.29 -10.20 -1.12
CA ALA A 534 -15.99 -10.32 -2.55
C ALA A 534 -17.13 -10.97 -3.36
N VAL A 535 -17.88 -11.85 -2.69
CA VAL A 535 -19.03 -12.59 -3.23
C VAL A 535 -20.17 -12.49 -2.21
N SER A 536 -21.40 -12.27 -2.67
CA SER A 536 -22.56 -12.24 -1.78
C SER A 536 -22.94 -13.62 -1.27
N ASN A 537 -23.68 -13.65 -0.15
CA ASN A 537 -24.42 -14.86 0.21
C ASN A 537 -25.46 -15.21 -0.89
N PRO A 538 -25.82 -16.49 -1.06
CA PRO A 538 -26.78 -16.89 -2.07
C PRO A 538 -28.16 -16.24 -1.84
N ILE A 539 -28.69 -15.62 -2.90
CA ILE A 539 -30.01 -14.97 -2.92
C ILE A 539 -30.93 -15.84 -3.77
N ALA A 540 -32.07 -16.26 -3.20
CA ALA A 540 -33.06 -17.03 -3.93
C ALA A 540 -33.89 -16.10 -4.83
N LEU A 541 -34.18 -16.55 -6.04
CA LEU A 541 -35.00 -15.80 -7.01
C LEU A 541 -36.39 -15.44 -6.47
N VAL A 542 -36.98 -16.30 -5.62
CA VAL A 542 -38.28 -16.06 -4.99
C VAL A 542 -38.24 -14.82 -4.09
N ASP A 543 -37.17 -14.63 -3.34
CA ASP A 543 -37.00 -13.47 -2.45
C ASP A 543 -36.87 -12.18 -3.26
N LEU A 544 -36.12 -12.25 -4.37
CA LEU A 544 -36.00 -11.14 -5.32
C LEU A 544 -37.36 -10.79 -5.91
N ARG A 545 -38.12 -11.78 -6.38
CA ARG A 545 -39.45 -11.57 -6.98
C ARG A 545 -40.41 -10.92 -5.99
N GLN A 546 -40.48 -11.39 -4.75
CA GLN A 546 -41.33 -10.79 -3.71
C GLN A 546 -40.93 -9.34 -3.40
N ARG A 547 -39.63 -9.03 -3.43
CA ARG A 547 -39.14 -7.67 -3.18
C ARG A 547 -39.45 -6.72 -4.34
N CYS A 548 -39.30 -7.22 -5.57
CA CYS A 548 -39.70 -6.51 -6.78
C CYS A 548 -41.22 -6.25 -6.80
N GLU A 549 -42.05 -7.24 -6.46
CA GLU A 549 -43.52 -7.08 -6.41
C GLU A 549 -43.98 -6.06 -5.37
N LYS A 550 -43.26 -5.93 -4.25
CA LYS A 550 -43.60 -4.95 -3.20
C LYS A 550 -43.15 -3.52 -3.50
N LYS A 551 -42.04 -3.34 -4.21
CA LYS A 551 -41.39 -2.02 -4.38
C LYS A 551 -41.46 -1.45 -5.80
N SER A 552 -41.62 -2.27 -6.84
CA SER A 552 -41.66 -1.82 -8.24
C SER A 552 -43.07 -1.81 -8.80
N GLN A 553 -43.37 -0.82 -9.65
CA GLN A 553 -44.63 -0.76 -10.42
C GLN A 553 -44.48 -1.38 -11.82
N ASN A 554 -43.30 -1.89 -12.16
CA ASN A 554 -42.93 -2.32 -13.52
C ASN A 554 -43.31 -3.79 -13.77
N VAL A 555 -44.46 -3.98 -14.41
CA VAL A 555 -45.04 -5.30 -14.73
C VAL A 555 -44.18 -6.09 -15.73
N GLU A 556 -43.49 -5.41 -16.65
CA GLU A 556 -42.66 -6.05 -17.68
C GLU A 556 -41.38 -6.67 -17.09
N MET A 557 -40.77 -6.01 -16.10
CA MET A 557 -39.59 -6.50 -15.38
C MET A 557 -39.90 -7.83 -14.68
N LEU A 558 -41.04 -7.90 -13.99
CA LEU A 558 -41.49 -9.12 -13.31
C LEU A 558 -41.76 -10.28 -14.26
N ARG A 559 -42.19 -9.97 -15.50
CA ARG A 559 -42.51 -10.98 -16.51
C ARG A 559 -41.27 -11.63 -17.12
N PHE A 560 -40.17 -10.89 -17.23
CA PHE A 560 -38.92 -11.34 -17.86
C PHE A 560 -37.75 -11.47 -16.87
N LEU A 561 -38.04 -11.52 -15.56
CA LEU A 561 -37.03 -11.59 -14.49
C LEU A 561 -36.00 -12.70 -14.74
N ASP A 562 -36.46 -13.90 -15.10
CA ASP A 562 -35.60 -15.07 -15.36
C ASP A 562 -34.64 -14.84 -16.55
N GLN A 563 -35.11 -14.12 -17.57
CA GLN A 563 -34.31 -13.78 -18.74
C GLN A 563 -33.25 -12.74 -18.38
N TYR A 564 -33.61 -11.71 -17.61
CA TYR A 564 -32.65 -10.72 -17.12
C TYR A 564 -31.56 -11.37 -16.25
N MET A 565 -31.92 -12.33 -15.39
CA MET A 565 -30.93 -13.06 -14.57
C MET A 565 -29.97 -13.89 -15.42
N THR A 566 -30.46 -14.49 -16.51
CA THR A 566 -29.61 -15.22 -17.46
C THR A 566 -28.64 -14.29 -18.20
N VAL A 567 -29.08 -13.09 -18.58
CA VAL A 567 -28.21 -12.07 -19.20
C VAL A 567 -27.17 -11.54 -18.21
N LEU A 568 -27.56 -11.31 -16.95
CA LEU A 568 -26.64 -10.90 -15.89
C LEU A 568 -25.59 -11.96 -15.57
N GLU A 569 -25.96 -13.24 -15.64
CA GLU A 569 -25.03 -14.37 -15.51
C GLU A 569 -24.06 -14.43 -16.69
N SER A 570 -24.54 -14.22 -17.92
CA SER A 570 -23.71 -14.24 -19.13
C SER A 570 -22.59 -13.18 -19.11
N ASN A 571 -22.83 -12.06 -18.44
CA ASN A 571 -21.85 -10.98 -18.26
C ASN A 571 -20.95 -11.14 -17.02
N GLU A 572 -21.08 -12.25 -16.29
CA GLU A 572 -20.35 -12.56 -15.05
C GLU A 572 -20.61 -11.59 -13.87
N PHE A 573 -21.67 -10.76 -13.92
CA PHE A 573 -22.09 -9.95 -12.76
C PHE A 573 -22.58 -10.86 -11.62
N ILE A 574 -23.26 -11.93 -11.99
CA ILE A 574 -23.89 -12.90 -11.10
C ILE A 574 -23.36 -14.30 -11.42
N SER A 575 -23.18 -15.15 -10.41
CA SER A 575 -22.95 -16.59 -10.58
C SER A 575 -24.06 -17.40 -9.93
N LYS A 576 -24.51 -18.46 -10.61
CA LYS A 576 -25.47 -19.42 -10.05
C LYS A 576 -24.78 -20.36 -9.06
N TYR A 577 -25.33 -20.49 -7.86
CA TYR A 577 -24.81 -21.36 -6.81
C TYR A 577 -25.52 -22.73 -6.78
N ASP A 578 -26.85 -22.73 -6.81
CA ASP A 578 -27.67 -23.95 -6.82
C ASP A 578 -28.96 -23.75 -7.64
N ASN A 579 -29.54 -24.85 -8.13
CA ASN A 579 -30.78 -24.89 -8.90
C ASN A 579 -32.05 -25.01 -8.01
N LYS A 580 -31.90 -25.24 -6.71
CA LYS A 580 -33.05 -25.36 -5.78
C LYS A 580 -33.76 -24.02 -5.60
N GLY A 581 -35.10 -24.04 -5.59
CA GLY A 581 -35.93 -22.86 -5.33
C GLY A 581 -36.00 -21.84 -6.47
N GLY A 582 -35.91 -22.28 -7.74
CA GLY A 582 -35.92 -21.38 -8.90
C GLY A 582 -34.56 -20.78 -9.26
N GLY A 583 -33.50 -21.18 -8.54
CA GLY A 583 -32.14 -20.69 -8.74
C GLY A 583 -31.69 -19.78 -7.60
N GLN A 584 -30.52 -20.08 -7.04
CA GLN A 584 -29.82 -19.22 -6.10
C GLN A 584 -28.66 -18.52 -6.79
N PHE A 585 -28.57 -17.22 -6.60
CA PHE A 585 -27.64 -16.33 -7.29
C PHE A 585 -26.71 -15.65 -6.30
N MET A 586 -25.45 -15.49 -6.69
CA MET A 586 -24.44 -14.75 -5.94
C MET A 586 -23.91 -13.59 -6.77
N VAL A 587 -23.79 -12.41 -6.17
CA VAL A 587 -23.17 -11.23 -6.80
C VAL A 587 -21.67 -11.31 -6.63
N ASN A 588 -20.94 -11.21 -7.72
CA ASN A 588 -19.47 -11.26 -7.71
C ASN A 588 -18.88 -9.85 -7.72
N ALA A 589 -18.98 -9.11 -6.61
CA ALA A 589 -18.51 -7.72 -6.52
C ALA A 589 -17.06 -7.54 -7.04
N LYS A 590 -16.17 -8.48 -6.73
CA LYS A 590 -14.77 -8.45 -7.22
C LYS A 590 -14.67 -8.42 -8.74
N LYS A 591 -15.38 -9.32 -9.44
CA LYS A 591 -15.36 -9.38 -10.91
C LYS A 591 -15.98 -8.13 -11.53
N ILE A 592 -17.06 -7.62 -10.93
CA ILE A 592 -17.72 -6.41 -11.38
C ILE A 592 -16.73 -5.23 -11.35
N PHE A 593 -16.05 -5.02 -10.23
CA PHE A 593 -15.08 -3.93 -10.11
C PHE A 593 -13.82 -4.15 -10.94
N GLU A 594 -13.39 -5.39 -11.19
CA GLU A 594 -12.34 -5.69 -12.16
C GLU A 594 -12.73 -5.22 -13.56
N GLN A 595 -13.93 -5.57 -14.04
CA GLN A 595 -14.44 -5.17 -15.35
C GLN A 595 -14.65 -3.65 -15.46
N LEU A 596 -15.26 -3.02 -14.44
CA LEU A 596 -15.45 -1.56 -14.41
C LEU A 596 -14.11 -0.82 -14.43
N THR A 597 -13.11 -1.33 -13.73
CA THR A 597 -11.77 -0.75 -13.75
C THR A 597 -11.14 -0.86 -15.13
N TRP A 598 -11.30 -2.00 -15.83
CA TRP A 598 -10.83 -2.12 -17.21
C TRP A 598 -11.51 -1.13 -18.15
N SER A 599 -12.82 -0.95 -18.04
CA SER A 599 -13.55 0.06 -18.83
C SER A 599 -13.07 1.48 -18.51
N CYS A 600 -12.83 1.79 -17.24
CA CYS A 600 -12.27 3.08 -16.82
C CYS A 600 -10.88 3.32 -17.42
N ILE A 601 -9.98 2.32 -17.36
CA ILE A 601 -8.65 2.41 -17.98
C ILE A 601 -8.76 2.61 -19.50
N GLU A 602 -9.63 1.85 -20.17
CA GLU A 602 -9.88 1.99 -21.60
C GLU A 602 -10.35 3.43 -21.94
N ASN A 603 -11.30 3.98 -21.18
CA ASN A 603 -11.79 5.35 -21.38
C ASN A 603 -10.69 6.40 -21.20
N ILE A 604 -9.85 6.28 -20.17
CA ILE A 604 -8.71 7.17 -19.95
C ILE A 604 -7.74 7.11 -21.15
N ILE A 605 -7.51 5.92 -21.71
CA ILE A 605 -6.64 5.75 -22.88
C ILE A 605 -7.28 6.36 -24.13
N VAL A 606 -8.60 6.22 -24.31
CA VAL A 606 -9.34 6.83 -25.43
C VAL A 606 -9.22 8.35 -25.38
N GLU A 607 -9.42 8.97 -24.21
CA GLU A 607 -9.35 10.43 -24.06
C GLU A 607 -7.93 10.98 -24.25
N LYS A 608 -6.91 10.28 -23.75
CA LYS A 608 -5.51 10.76 -23.82
C LYS A 608 -4.81 10.44 -25.14
N TYR A 609 -5.01 9.24 -25.68
CA TYR A 609 -4.23 8.71 -26.82
C TYR A 609 -5.09 8.35 -28.03
N GLY A 610 -6.42 8.45 -27.91
CA GLY A 610 -7.37 8.16 -28.99
C GLY A 610 -7.79 6.69 -29.08
N SER A 611 -8.78 6.45 -29.94
CA SER A 611 -9.42 5.13 -30.11
C SER A 611 -8.48 4.03 -30.63
N LYS A 612 -7.49 4.39 -31.46
CA LYS A 612 -6.49 3.43 -31.98
C LYS A 612 -5.62 2.85 -30.86
N ALA A 613 -5.21 3.67 -29.89
CA ALA A 613 -4.42 3.24 -28.74
C ALA A 613 -5.23 2.32 -27.82
N ALA A 614 -6.50 2.65 -27.59
CA ALA A 614 -7.40 1.80 -26.81
C ALA A 614 -7.64 0.45 -27.48
N ARG A 615 -7.72 0.40 -28.82
CA ARG A 615 -7.80 -0.87 -29.57
C ARG A 615 -6.56 -1.73 -29.36
N ILE A 616 -5.35 -1.15 -29.46
CA ILE A 616 -4.09 -1.86 -29.20
C ILE A 616 -4.08 -2.41 -27.76
N PHE A 617 -4.48 -1.59 -26.78
CA PHE A 617 -4.58 -2.01 -25.39
C PHE A 617 -5.56 -3.18 -25.18
N ARG A 618 -6.74 -3.13 -25.81
CA ARG A 618 -7.74 -4.21 -25.75
C ARG A 618 -7.21 -5.52 -26.35
N VAL A 619 -6.51 -5.45 -27.48
CA VAL A 619 -5.89 -6.64 -28.11
C VAL A 619 -4.86 -7.28 -27.18
N ILE A 620 -3.97 -6.48 -26.58
CA ILE A 620 -2.95 -6.97 -25.64
C ILE A 620 -3.62 -7.62 -24.42
N ARG A 621 -4.69 -7.02 -23.91
CA ARG A 621 -5.48 -7.58 -22.80
C ARG A 621 -6.06 -8.95 -23.12
N MET A 622 -6.64 -9.14 -24.31
CA MET A 622 -7.26 -10.41 -24.70
C MET A 622 -6.25 -11.54 -24.90
N LYS A 623 -5.08 -11.24 -25.49
CA LYS A 623 -4.04 -12.24 -25.78
C LYS A 623 -3.09 -12.50 -24.60
N ARG A 624 -3.14 -11.67 -23.54
CA ARG A 624 -2.27 -11.66 -22.35
C ARG A 624 -0.79 -11.34 -22.63
N PHE A 625 -0.16 -12.06 -23.56
CA PHE A 625 1.20 -11.82 -24.03
C PHE A 625 1.16 -11.75 -25.56
N ILE A 626 1.74 -10.70 -26.12
CA ILE A 626 1.73 -10.50 -27.57
C ILE A 626 3.02 -9.85 -28.05
N GLU A 627 3.49 -10.28 -29.22
CA GLU A 627 4.63 -9.69 -29.90
C GLU A 627 4.22 -8.46 -30.72
N GLN A 628 5.20 -7.61 -31.02
CA GLN A 628 4.94 -6.36 -31.74
C GLN A 628 4.34 -6.56 -33.16
N GLU A 629 4.77 -7.60 -33.87
CA GLU A 629 4.27 -7.90 -35.22
C GLU A 629 2.80 -8.40 -35.19
N GLU A 630 2.45 -9.15 -34.15
CA GLU A 630 1.10 -9.67 -33.94
C GLU A 630 0.12 -8.55 -33.53
N ILE A 631 0.57 -7.58 -32.72
CA ILE A 631 -0.22 -6.39 -32.36
C ILE A 631 -0.70 -5.67 -33.63
N GLN A 632 0.18 -5.52 -34.63
CA GLN A 632 -0.16 -4.84 -35.89
C GLN A 632 -1.27 -5.57 -36.64
N LYS A 633 -1.15 -6.90 -36.77
CA LYS A 633 -2.09 -7.74 -37.51
C LYS A 633 -3.46 -7.78 -36.83
N GLU A 634 -3.48 -8.01 -35.52
CA GLU A 634 -4.70 -8.16 -34.71
C GLU A 634 -5.41 -6.81 -34.50
N ALA A 635 -4.69 -5.70 -34.36
CA ALA A 635 -5.30 -4.37 -34.19
C ALA A 635 -5.73 -3.72 -35.52
N MET A 636 -5.30 -4.25 -36.66
CA MET A 636 -5.47 -3.66 -38.00
C MET A 636 -5.03 -2.19 -38.06
N VAL A 637 -3.88 -1.88 -37.44
CA VAL A 637 -3.28 -0.54 -37.41
C VAL A 637 -1.99 -0.55 -38.24
N PRO A 638 -1.65 0.52 -39.00
CA PRO A 638 -0.40 0.58 -39.74
C PRO A 638 0.84 0.40 -38.85
N ALA A 639 1.86 -0.32 -39.34
CA ALA A 639 3.06 -0.69 -38.58
C ALA A 639 3.73 0.47 -37.83
N LYS A 640 3.90 1.62 -38.51
CA LYS A 640 4.56 2.80 -37.95
C LYS A 640 3.76 3.41 -36.79
N GLU A 641 2.44 3.50 -36.97
CA GLU A 641 1.52 4.06 -35.98
C GLU A 641 1.35 3.12 -34.78
N ALA A 642 1.20 1.81 -35.03
CA ALA A 642 1.13 0.80 -33.98
C ALA A 642 2.38 0.83 -33.11
N LYS A 643 3.58 0.85 -33.71
CA LYS A 643 4.86 0.96 -33.00
C LYS A 643 4.93 2.22 -32.14
N GLN A 644 4.54 3.37 -32.68
CA GLN A 644 4.57 4.63 -31.95
C GLN A 644 3.59 4.61 -30.76
N LEU A 645 2.37 4.13 -30.95
CA LEU A 645 1.36 4.07 -29.90
C LEU A 645 1.72 3.06 -28.81
N THR A 646 2.22 1.87 -29.17
CA THR A 646 2.67 0.86 -28.20
C THR A 646 3.79 1.40 -27.32
N TYR A 647 4.78 2.11 -27.89
CA TYR A 647 5.84 2.70 -27.06
C TYR A 647 5.36 3.88 -26.22
N LYS A 648 4.44 4.72 -26.72
CA LYS A 648 3.82 5.77 -25.89
C LYS A 648 3.06 5.20 -24.69
N LEU A 649 2.29 4.12 -24.90
CA LEU A 649 1.59 3.43 -23.82
C LEU A 649 2.57 2.77 -22.83
N MET A 650 3.72 2.32 -23.32
CA MET A 650 4.80 1.79 -22.48
C MET A 650 5.50 2.88 -21.66
N GLU A 651 5.79 4.05 -22.24
CA GLU A 651 6.40 5.20 -21.55
C GLU A 651 5.60 5.63 -20.31
N GLU A 652 4.27 5.53 -20.44
CA GLU A 652 3.27 5.91 -19.43
C GLU A 652 2.87 4.73 -18.53
N ASN A 653 3.61 3.60 -18.60
CA ASN A 653 3.43 2.39 -17.78
C ASN A 653 2.06 1.69 -17.92
N PHE A 654 1.34 1.90 -19.03
CA PHE A 654 0.14 1.10 -19.35
C PHE A 654 0.51 -0.30 -19.85
N LEU A 655 1.69 -0.44 -20.47
CA LEU A 655 2.21 -1.70 -21.01
C LEU A 655 3.55 -2.03 -20.39
N LEU A 656 3.76 -3.32 -20.12
CA LEU A 656 5.01 -3.88 -19.61
C LEU A 656 5.61 -4.81 -20.64
N ILE A 657 6.93 -4.93 -20.62
CA ILE A 657 7.67 -5.85 -21.48
C ILE A 657 8.23 -6.99 -20.65
N GLN A 658 7.95 -8.21 -21.07
CA GLN A 658 8.63 -9.41 -20.60
C GLN A 658 9.60 -9.87 -21.68
N THR A 659 10.90 -9.90 -21.33
CA THR A 659 11.93 -10.41 -22.23
C THR A 659 12.15 -11.90 -22.01
N ILE A 660 11.97 -12.71 -23.04
CA ILE A 660 12.31 -14.14 -23.01
C ILE A 660 13.54 -14.36 -23.89
N ARG A 661 14.59 -14.99 -23.33
CA ARG A 661 15.81 -15.32 -24.07
C ARG A 661 15.58 -16.58 -24.90
N LYS A 662 16.02 -16.59 -26.16
CA LYS A 662 16.02 -17.82 -26.99
C LYS A 662 17.05 -18.82 -26.46
N PRO A 663 16.67 -20.07 -26.15
CA PRO A 663 17.65 -21.12 -25.90
C PRO A 663 18.38 -21.45 -27.21
N GLY A 664 19.71 -21.37 -27.22
CA GLY A 664 20.55 -21.70 -28.41
C GLY A 664 21.41 -20.57 -28.99
N GLY A 665 21.45 -19.38 -28.37
CA GLY A 665 22.35 -18.28 -28.79
C GLY A 665 23.80 -18.47 -28.34
N GLY A 666 24.45 -19.55 -28.78
CA GLY A 666 25.89 -19.77 -28.60
C GLY A 666 26.71 -19.05 -29.68
N SER A 667 27.72 -18.31 -29.24
CA SER A 667 28.82 -17.72 -30.01
C SER A 667 28.51 -16.50 -30.91
N ALA A 668 29.11 -15.37 -30.53
CA ALA A 668 29.38 -14.17 -31.36
C ALA A 668 28.26 -13.15 -31.67
N GLY A 669 27.09 -13.17 -31.02
CA GLY A 669 26.09 -12.10 -31.18
C GLY A 669 25.24 -11.84 -29.94
N ALA A 670 24.69 -10.62 -29.80
CA ALA A 670 23.72 -10.31 -28.74
C ALA A 670 22.54 -11.31 -28.83
N PRO A 671 22.16 -11.98 -27.73
CA PRO A 671 21.15 -13.03 -27.77
C PRO A 671 19.81 -12.44 -28.24
N LYS A 672 19.26 -12.97 -29.33
CA LYS A 672 17.93 -12.57 -29.83
C LYS A 672 16.88 -12.87 -28.75
N SER A 673 16.38 -11.84 -28.08
CA SER A 673 15.31 -11.92 -27.09
C SER A 673 13.96 -11.62 -27.73
N PHE A 674 12.93 -12.37 -27.33
CA PHE A 674 11.54 -12.03 -27.61
C PHE A 674 11.09 -10.96 -26.62
N PHE A 675 10.43 -9.92 -27.15
CA PHE A 675 9.82 -8.85 -26.35
C PHE A 675 8.31 -9.04 -26.37
N LEU A 676 7.76 -9.55 -25.27
CA LEU A 676 6.33 -9.77 -25.12
C LEU A 676 5.71 -8.62 -24.34
N PHE A 677 4.70 -7.98 -24.92
CA PHE A 677 3.92 -6.95 -24.24
C PHE A 677 2.81 -7.62 -23.43
N TYR A 678 2.66 -7.18 -22.18
CA TYR A 678 1.57 -7.60 -21.31
C TYR A 678 1.07 -6.43 -20.46
N VAL A 679 -0.12 -6.62 -19.89
CA VAL A 679 -0.82 -5.62 -19.08
C VAL A 679 -0.96 -6.14 -17.65
N ASN A 680 -0.56 -5.34 -16.67
CA ASN A 680 -0.80 -5.64 -15.25
C ASN A 680 -1.76 -4.62 -14.65
N GLN A 681 -2.97 -5.06 -14.30
CA GLN A 681 -4.01 -4.20 -13.75
C GLN A 681 -3.58 -3.48 -12.47
N ARG A 682 -2.92 -4.17 -11.54
CA ARG A 682 -2.60 -3.60 -10.21
C ARG A 682 -1.61 -2.45 -10.32
N GLN A 683 -0.62 -2.59 -11.20
CA GLN A 683 0.35 -1.55 -11.46
C GLN A 683 -0.29 -0.33 -12.13
N ILE A 684 -1.13 -0.56 -13.14
CA ILE A 684 -1.83 0.53 -13.85
C ILE A 684 -2.75 1.28 -12.89
N VAL A 685 -3.51 0.58 -12.05
CA VAL A 685 -4.38 1.19 -11.04
C VAL A 685 -3.57 2.05 -10.07
N SER A 686 -2.42 1.57 -9.60
CA SER A 686 -1.57 2.32 -8.67
C SER A 686 -0.99 3.57 -9.35
N MET A 687 -0.49 3.45 -10.58
CA MET A 687 -0.02 4.59 -11.38
C MET A 687 -1.10 5.63 -11.66
N LEU A 688 -2.31 5.17 -12.03
CA LEU A 688 -3.45 6.06 -12.27
C LEU A 688 -3.87 6.78 -11.00
N LEU A 689 -3.89 6.10 -9.85
CA LEU A 689 -4.16 6.74 -8.55
C LEU A 689 -3.15 7.86 -8.25
N GLU A 690 -1.85 7.63 -8.47
CA GLU A 690 -0.85 8.69 -8.30
C GLU A 690 -1.07 9.88 -9.24
N SER A 691 -1.43 9.61 -10.50
CA SER A 691 -1.78 10.65 -11.46
C SER A 691 -3.03 11.42 -11.03
N CYS A 692 -4.06 10.73 -10.51
CA CYS A 692 -5.27 11.35 -10.01
C CYS A 692 -5.00 12.21 -8.76
N TYR A 693 -4.16 11.74 -7.82
CA TYR A 693 -3.77 12.54 -6.65
C TYR A 693 -3.00 13.80 -7.06
N LYS A 694 -2.09 13.70 -8.03
CA LYS A 694 -1.39 14.86 -8.59
C LYS A 694 -2.34 15.82 -9.29
N ALA A 695 -3.32 15.31 -10.04
CA ALA A 695 -4.32 16.13 -10.72
C ALA A 695 -5.21 16.88 -9.73
N LEU A 696 -5.69 16.21 -8.67
CA LEU A 696 -6.43 16.85 -7.58
C LEU A 696 -5.59 17.92 -6.87
N TYR A 697 -4.34 17.59 -6.51
CA TYR A 697 -3.44 18.54 -5.88
C TYR A 697 -3.26 19.80 -6.73
N ASN A 698 -3.06 19.64 -8.04
CA ASN A 698 -2.91 20.75 -8.97
C ASN A 698 -4.21 21.57 -9.10
N SER A 699 -5.38 20.90 -9.16
CA SER A 699 -6.69 21.58 -9.24
C SER A 699 -6.94 22.43 -8.00
N ILE A 700 -6.77 21.86 -6.81
CA ILE A 700 -6.97 22.54 -5.54
C ILE A 700 -5.96 23.68 -5.39
N THR A 701 -4.69 23.45 -5.74
CA THR A 701 -3.66 24.50 -5.70
C THR A 701 -3.99 25.65 -6.66
N ARG A 702 -4.54 25.34 -7.85
CA ARG A 702 -4.94 26.38 -8.79
C ARG A 702 -6.18 27.13 -8.33
N SER A 703 -7.17 26.43 -7.79
CA SER A 703 -8.40 27.00 -7.22
C SER A 703 -8.10 27.94 -6.06
N THR A 704 -7.24 27.51 -5.13
CA THR A 704 -6.78 28.33 -4.00
C THR A 704 -5.98 29.54 -4.45
N HIS A 705 -5.07 29.39 -5.43
CA HIS A 705 -4.34 30.52 -6.02
C HIS A 705 -5.28 31.55 -6.65
N ASP A 706 -6.24 31.11 -7.47
CA ASP A 706 -7.18 32.03 -8.14
C ASP A 706 -8.12 32.73 -7.14
N LYS A 707 -8.47 32.08 -6.02
CA LYS A 707 -9.18 32.71 -4.89
C LYS A 707 -8.30 33.72 -4.14
N ALA A 708 -7.02 33.41 -3.93
CA ALA A 708 -6.10 34.29 -3.20
C ALA A 708 -5.79 35.58 -3.98
N VAL A 709 -5.53 35.49 -5.29
CA VAL A 709 -5.27 36.66 -6.14
C VAL A 709 -6.47 37.60 -6.18
N ASN A 710 -7.68 37.05 -6.25
CA ASN A 710 -8.92 37.83 -6.35
C ASN A 710 -9.62 38.06 -5.01
N LYS A 711 -8.95 37.81 -3.88
CA LYS A 711 -9.55 37.85 -2.53
C LYS A 711 -10.26 39.18 -2.24
N ARG A 712 -9.62 40.31 -2.55
CA ARG A 712 -10.19 41.66 -2.34
C ARG A 712 -11.49 41.86 -3.13
N LEU A 713 -11.52 41.38 -4.37
CA LEU A 713 -12.69 41.51 -5.24
C LEU A 713 -13.84 40.60 -4.78
N ILE A 714 -13.51 39.38 -4.32
CA ILE A 714 -14.48 38.45 -3.75
C ILE A 714 -15.09 39.01 -2.45
N GLU A 715 -14.26 39.56 -1.56
CA GLU A 715 -14.73 40.21 -0.32
C GLU A 715 -15.60 41.45 -0.61
N LYS A 716 -15.23 42.27 -1.61
CA LYS A 716 -16.05 43.40 -2.06
C LYS A 716 -17.41 42.91 -2.57
N SER A 717 -17.44 41.87 -3.42
CA SER A 717 -18.69 41.25 -3.90
C SER A 717 -19.53 40.70 -2.77
N GLN A 718 -18.96 39.95 -1.83
CA GLN A 718 -19.71 39.34 -0.72
C GLN A 718 -20.33 40.40 0.20
N ARG A 719 -19.61 41.48 0.49
CA ARG A 719 -20.15 42.61 1.26
C ARG A 719 -21.32 43.26 0.54
N LEU A 720 -21.18 43.52 -0.76
CA LEU A 720 -22.27 44.07 -1.57
C LEU A 720 -23.47 43.13 -1.61
N ASP A 721 -23.27 41.83 -1.82
CA ASP A 721 -24.32 40.82 -1.83
C ASP A 721 -25.07 40.80 -0.47
N SER A 722 -24.34 40.85 0.66
CA SER A 722 -24.96 40.93 1.99
C SER A 722 -25.75 42.22 2.23
N ILE A 723 -25.25 43.36 1.74
CA ILE A 723 -25.97 44.63 1.82
C ILE A 723 -27.24 44.54 0.99
N VAL A 724 -27.16 44.06 -0.25
CA VAL A 724 -28.32 43.88 -1.13
C VAL A 724 -29.36 42.96 -0.50
N GLU A 725 -28.95 41.87 0.15
CA GLU A 725 -29.85 40.95 0.85
C GLU A 725 -30.57 41.65 2.02
N THR A 726 -29.84 42.36 2.88
CA THR A 726 -30.45 43.14 3.96
C THR A 726 -31.37 44.27 3.47
N MET A 727 -31.08 44.87 2.30
CA MET A 727 -31.91 45.91 1.70
C MET A 727 -33.18 45.34 1.06
N LYS A 728 -33.09 44.12 0.48
CA LYS A 728 -34.26 43.39 -0.02
C LYS A 728 -35.21 42.97 1.10
N GLU A 729 -34.67 42.51 2.23
CA GLU A 729 -35.47 42.19 3.42
C GLU A 729 -36.20 43.41 3.99
N ARG A 730 -35.59 44.60 3.86
CA ARG A 730 -36.19 45.89 4.28
C ARG A 730 -37.18 46.45 3.26
N GLY A 731 -37.27 45.88 2.06
CA GLY A 731 -38.19 46.33 1.00
C GLY A 731 -37.81 47.66 0.35
N GLU A 732 -36.52 48.02 0.30
CA GLU A 732 -36.07 49.27 -0.33
C GLU A 732 -36.21 49.26 -1.86
N SER A 733 -36.34 50.45 -2.46
CA SER A 733 -36.61 50.61 -3.90
C SER A 733 -35.48 50.11 -4.80
N GLU A 734 -35.84 49.43 -5.90
CA GLU A 734 -34.91 48.79 -6.85
C GLU A 734 -33.86 49.73 -7.47
N ALA A 735 -34.14 51.04 -7.53
CA ALA A 735 -33.20 52.04 -8.02
C ALA A 735 -31.94 52.19 -7.15
N TYR A 736 -32.10 52.17 -5.82
CA TYR A 736 -30.97 52.23 -4.87
C TYR A 736 -30.17 50.93 -4.85
N ILE A 737 -30.84 49.79 -5.06
CA ILE A 737 -30.17 48.49 -5.20
C ILE A 737 -29.27 48.49 -6.44
N ASN A 738 -29.73 49.08 -7.56
CA ASN A 738 -28.92 49.21 -8.76
C ASN A 738 -27.74 50.17 -8.57
N GLU A 739 -27.89 51.27 -7.84
CA GLU A 739 -26.79 52.20 -7.52
C GLU A 739 -25.68 51.52 -6.69
N ILE A 740 -26.07 50.66 -5.74
CA ILE A 740 -25.12 49.85 -4.96
C ILE A 740 -24.42 48.80 -5.85
N LEU A 741 -25.14 48.20 -6.81
CA LEU A 741 -24.55 47.26 -7.77
C LEU A 741 -23.59 47.95 -8.76
N GLU A 742 -23.83 49.22 -9.09
CA GLU A 742 -22.94 50.04 -9.94
C GLU A 742 -21.62 50.41 -9.26
N THR A 743 -21.51 50.29 -7.93
CA THR A 743 -20.22 50.38 -7.22
C THR A 743 -19.22 49.30 -7.64
N LEU A 744 -19.71 48.21 -8.25
CA LEU A 744 -18.92 47.19 -8.90
C LEU A 744 -18.78 47.53 -10.38
N THR A 745 -17.58 47.97 -10.76
CA THR A 745 -17.34 48.44 -12.13
C THR A 745 -17.56 47.30 -13.14
N PRO A 746 -18.03 47.59 -14.37
CA PRO A 746 -18.21 46.57 -15.42
C PRO A 746 -16.99 45.64 -15.64
N PRO A 747 -15.72 46.12 -15.65
CA PRO A 747 -14.56 45.22 -15.75
C PRO A 747 -14.39 44.32 -14.51
N GLU A 748 -14.67 44.82 -13.30
CA GLU A 748 -14.65 44.01 -12.07
C GLU A 748 -15.72 42.91 -12.12
N GLN A 749 -16.91 43.21 -12.63
CA GLN A 749 -17.98 42.21 -12.83
C GLN A 749 -17.56 41.12 -13.82
N GLU A 750 -16.90 41.50 -14.91
CA GLU A 750 -16.44 40.54 -15.92
C GLU A 750 -15.33 39.62 -15.37
N ILE A 751 -14.37 40.19 -14.63
CA ILE A 751 -13.31 39.42 -13.95
C ILE A 751 -13.94 38.46 -12.94
N LEU A 752 -14.88 38.94 -12.12
CA LEU A 752 -15.56 38.13 -11.13
C LEU A 752 -16.33 36.97 -11.77
N LYS A 753 -17.05 37.22 -12.87
CA LYS A 753 -17.75 36.18 -13.64
C LYS A 753 -16.76 35.13 -14.17
N LYS A 754 -15.64 35.55 -14.76
CA LYS A 754 -14.58 34.65 -15.25
C LYS A 754 -13.98 33.81 -14.12
N VAL A 755 -13.73 34.40 -12.96
CA VAL A 755 -13.19 33.68 -11.79
C VAL A 755 -14.21 32.70 -11.24
N LYS A 756 -15.48 33.09 -11.06
CA LYS A 756 -16.56 32.19 -10.61
C LYS A 756 -16.74 30.99 -11.55
N LEU A 757 -16.74 31.22 -12.87
CA LEU A 757 -16.82 30.14 -13.87
C LEU A 757 -15.63 29.19 -13.80
N ARG A 758 -14.41 29.73 -13.68
CA ARG A 758 -13.20 28.91 -13.58
C ARG A 758 -13.19 28.07 -12.30
N VAL A 759 -13.53 28.66 -11.15
CA VAL A 759 -13.61 27.93 -9.87
C VAL A 759 -14.69 26.85 -9.94
N LYS A 760 -15.85 27.13 -10.55
CA LYS A 760 -16.90 26.13 -10.76
C LYS A 760 -16.43 24.97 -11.65
N SER A 761 -15.72 25.27 -12.73
CA SER A 761 -15.14 24.26 -13.63
C SER A 761 -14.08 23.40 -12.94
N LEU A 762 -13.18 24.01 -12.15
CA LEU A 762 -12.20 23.27 -11.35
C LEU A 762 -12.88 22.37 -10.31
N TYR A 763 -13.92 22.88 -9.64
CA TYR A 763 -14.69 22.09 -8.67
C TYR A 763 -15.42 20.91 -9.33
N SER A 764 -16.01 21.09 -10.52
CA SER A 764 -16.59 19.96 -11.26
C SER A 764 -15.54 18.92 -11.68
N ALA A 765 -14.33 19.36 -12.02
CA ALA A 765 -13.22 18.47 -12.33
C ALA A 765 -12.75 17.70 -11.08
N GLU A 766 -12.71 18.34 -9.91
CA GLU A 766 -12.40 17.70 -8.63
C GLU A 766 -13.37 16.55 -8.30
N ILE A 767 -14.67 16.76 -8.51
CA ILE A 767 -15.70 15.72 -8.32
C ILE A 767 -15.47 14.54 -9.27
N GLY A 768 -15.24 14.81 -10.56
CA GLY A 768 -15.02 13.73 -11.54
C GLY A 768 -13.73 12.93 -11.29
N ILE A 769 -12.66 13.58 -10.80
CA ILE A 769 -11.43 12.89 -10.43
C ILE A 769 -11.64 12.05 -9.16
N ASP A 770 -12.39 12.54 -8.16
CA ASP A 770 -12.74 11.74 -6.97
C ASP A 770 -13.54 10.48 -7.33
N GLU A 771 -14.50 10.56 -8.27
CA GLU A 771 -15.23 9.39 -8.76
C GLU A 771 -14.29 8.34 -9.35
N THR A 772 -13.31 8.77 -10.14
CA THR A 772 -12.29 7.89 -10.70
C THR A 772 -11.44 7.26 -9.59
N ILE A 773 -10.99 8.05 -8.61
CA ILE A 773 -10.23 7.55 -7.45
C ILE A 773 -11.05 6.53 -6.66
N PHE A 774 -12.36 6.76 -6.50
CA PHE A 774 -13.23 5.85 -5.78
C PHE A 774 -13.28 4.47 -6.46
N ILE A 775 -13.54 4.42 -7.77
CA ILE A 775 -13.56 3.15 -8.54
C ILE A 775 -12.21 2.42 -8.43
N LEU A 776 -11.09 3.14 -8.57
CA LEU A 776 -9.76 2.56 -8.49
C LEU A 776 -9.43 2.03 -7.09
N LYS A 777 -9.80 2.75 -6.03
CA LYS A 777 -9.63 2.31 -4.64
C LYS A 777 -10.49 1.08 -4.32
N LEU A 778 -11.76 1.07 -4.75
CA LEU A 778 -12.65 -0.08 -4.59
C LEU A 778 -12.01 -1.35 -5.17
N ASN A 779 -11.46 -1.26 -6.39
CA ASN A 779 -10.77 -2.40 -6.98
C ASN A 779 -9.54 -2.83 -6.17
N GLN A 780 -8.75 -1.88 -5.64
CA GLN A 780 -7.63 -2.25 -4.75
C GLN A 780 -8.11 -3.01 -3.50
N GLU A 781 -9.18 -2.55 -2.86
CA GLU A 781 -9.75 -3.20 -1.66
C GLU A 781 -10.26 -4.61 -1.98
N TYR A 782 -10.99 -4.79 -3.09
CA TYR A 782 -11.48 -6.10 -3.53
C TYR A 782 -10.38 -7.04 -4.07
N GLN A 783 -9.22 -6.51 -4.48
CA GLN A 783 -8.06 -7.32 -4.91
C GLN A 783 -7.19 -7.80 -3.75
N MET A 784 -7.21 -7.09 -2.63
CA MET A 784 -6.50 -7.46 -1.39
C MET A 784 -7.19 -8.59 -0.63
N LYS A 785 -8.51 -8.77 -0.84
CA LYS A 785 -9.31 -9.91 -0.41
C LYS A 785 -9.36 -10.99 -1.49
#